data_AF-A0A183IP80-F1
#
_entry.id   AF-A0A183IP80-F1
#
_cell.length_a   1.000
_cell.length_b   1.000
_cell.length_c   1.000
_cell.angle_alpha   90.00
_cell.angle_beta   90.00
_cell.angle_gamma   90.00
#
_symmetry.space_group_name_H-M   'P 1'
#
loop_
_entity.id
_entity.type
_entity.pdbx_description
1 polymer ?
#
loop_
_entity_poly.entity_id
_entity_poly.type
_entity_poly.pdbx_seq_one_letter_code
_entity_poly.pdbx_strand_id
1 'polypeptide(L)'
;MHYFCRQLLLFIIYLHSEAVSQILEGFRTVKTEQGFVKGRIWRINETQVQVFLGIPYAEPPTGRRRFQKPAKKEPWLGDLLALDYGPPCFQFMDFHTKDRYSGENMKRQGEDCLYLNVFSPFKPESADKFPVLVWIHGGSFLAGSSDTGMDLSTIVRNIISRGVVLVTLNYRLGPLGFLATLLPSNKGNFGLWDQIEALLWTRKNIAEFSGNPNSVTIMGESAGAASASVLAISPISKDLIHGAIMMSGSYAAGWAVTKERIPAWSLEKLFSYLTCKEQLLVETQQLAILLDFESNGHYECNFMKKPMDCEDSLNSYEKFQCLSEKADFSDPTMRRAYTMALGLSEVVIDGEIIPYDLENWLNKRSRIPVMIGTAAAEWGHKKAIYYGFDSYFDVGKTSAWDLIRQIMEQSAKPYLNFPTDNETLDIITDATFFHYALHGVNQKKWEMANFVHVLQKVESDIEFVAPMHKEVNMYNQANQTVYVYEFDYAPSGRVIEEEWTNLKFFGMMKTLRIERSSRVKKAYHGLDHAFIFTEGYSSNTYFTYDQNDRQLADTWSTLIMNFVKYGDPTPTTVMNVKWLPSDSARPCYLRISLPLQMMPQLYRWKKATFWNDFVPKLLQHSTLIVQRSRDELTEDERLQLAAFKRAWWALWVLVAGIAFLLWTIIICIIAQKCLDAHSKHYKNVIVAEDV
;
A
#
# COMPACT_ATOMS: atom_id res chain seq x y z
N MET A 1 -46.26 38.06 24.06
CA MET A 1 -45.78 38.37 22.69
C MET A 1 -44.26 38.43 22.58
N HIS A 2 -43.53 39.37 23.22
CA HIS A 2 -42.08 39.54 23.00
C HIS A 2 -41.22 38.27 23.14
N TYR A 3 -41.49 37.40 24.12
CA TYR A 3 -40.75 36.14 24.28
C TYR A 3 -40.91 35.21 23.07
N PHE A 4 -42.12 35.16 22.51
CA PHE A 4 -42.46 34.37 21.32
C PHE A 4 -41.81 34.96 20.06
N CYS A 5 -41.86 36.28 19.88
CA CYS A 5 -41.11 36.94 18.79
C CYS A 5 -39.61 36.72 18.90
N ARG A 6 -39.03 36.72 20.11
CA ARG A 6 -37.59 36.50 20.31
C ARG A 6 -37.18 35.06 20.02
N GLN A 7 -38.01 34.07 20.37
CA GLN A 7 -37.79 32.68 19.95
C GLN A 7 -38.03 32.47 18.46
N LEU A 8 -39.02 33.13 17.85
CA LEU A 8 -39.23 33.06 16.40
C LEU A 8 -38.06 33.69 15.63
N LEU A 9 -37.51 34.82 16.11
CA LEU A 9 -36.33 35.44 15.53
C LEU A 9 -35.10 34.54 15.68
N LEU A 10 -34.90 33.94 16.85
CA LEU A 10 -33.83 32.95 17.06
C LEU A 10 -34.02 31.72 16.17
N PHE A 11 -35.24 31.24 15.95
CA PHE A 11 -35.54 30.11 15.06
C PHE A 11 -35.29 30.48 13.58
N ILE A 12 -35.63 31.69 13.15
CA ILE A 12 -35.35 32.21 11.80
C ILE A 12 -33.85 32.46 11.59
N ILE A 13 -33.13 32.92 12.62
CA ILE A 13 -31.66 33.06 12.61
C ILE A 13 -30.98 31.68 12.62
N TYR A 14 -31.54 30.69 13.32
CA TYR A 14 -31.05 29.30 13.30
C TYR A 14 -31.32 28.62 11.95
N LEU A 15 -32.43 28.97 11.27
CA LEU A 15 -32.70 28.63 9.87
C LEU A 15 -31.83 29.42 8.87
N HIS A 16 -31.10 30.45 9.32
CA HIS A 16 -30.05 31.16 8.56
C HIS A 16 -28.64 30.66 8.89
N SER A 17 -28.48 29.47 9.49
CA SER A 17 -27.25 28.71 9.22
C SER A 17 -27.19 28.49 7.70
N GLU A 18 -26.13 28.94 7.03
CA GLU A 18 -26.01 28.89 5.57
C GLU A 18 -26.14 27.46 5.04
N ALA A 19 -27.38 27.05 4.72
CA ALA A 19 -27.64 25.80 4.05
C ALA A 19 -27.04 25.90 2.65
N VAL A 20 -25.94 25.19 2.41
CA VAL A 20 -25.23 25.18 1.13
C VAL A 20 -26.24 24.84 0.03
N SER A 21 -26.58 25.85 -0.77
CA SER A 21 -27.60 25.71 -1.79
C SER A 21 -26.99 24.97 -2.97
N GLN A 22 -27.35 23.69 -3.11
CA GLN A 22 -27.02 22.86 -4.27
C GLN A 22 -28.23 22.83 -5.21
N ILE A 23 -28.12 23.50 -6.35
CA ILE A 23 -29.21 23.60 -7.34
C ILE A 23 -28.74 22.94 -8.63
N LEU A 24 -29.50 21.95 -9.12
CA LEU A 24 -29.31 21.39 -10.45
C LEU A 24 -29.84 22.39 -11.48
N GLU A 25 -28.98 22.93 -12.33
CA GLU A 25 -29.35 23.93 -13.34
C GLU A 25 -29.57 23.32 -14.72
N GLY A 26 -28.97 22.16 -15.00
CA GLY A 26 -29.13 21.48 -16.29
C GLY A 26 -28.11 20.38 -16.51
N PHE A 27 -27.85 20.10 -17.78
CA PHE A 27 -26.93 19.06 -18.25
C PHE A 27 -26.01 19.63 -19.33
N ARG A 28 -24.78 19.09 -19.42
CA ARG A 28 -23.84 19.38 -20.51
C ARG A 28 -23.43 18.06 -21.17
N THR A 29 -23.47 18.01 -22.50
CA THR A 29 -22.82 16.96 -23.28
C THR A 29 -21.50 17.48 -23.84
N VAL A 30 -20.42 16.69 -23.74
CA VAL A 30 -19.09 16.95 -24.31
C VAL A 30 -18.65 15.76 -25.17
N LYS A 31 -17.72 15.95 -26.11
CA LYS A 31 -17.30 14.90 -27.06
C LYS A 31 -15.85 14.48 -26.79
N THR A 32 -15.65 13.28 -26.25
CA THR A 32 -14.32 12.69 -26.02
C THR A 32 -13.82 11.92 -27.25
N GLU A 33 -12.59 11.40 -27.20
CA GLU A 33 -12.01 10.46 -28.17
C GLU A 33 -12.91 9.21 -28.35
N GLN A 34 -13.60 8.77 -27.30
CA GLN A 34 -14.44 7.58 -27.28
C GLN A 34 -15.91 7.83 -27.64
N GLY A 35 -16.45 9.03 -27.39
CA GLY A 35 -17.86 9.32 -27.71
C GLY A 35 -18.42 10.54 -26.98
N PHE A 36 -19.74 10.69 -27.01
CA PHE A 36 -20.41 11.77 -26.27
C PHE A 36 -20.59 11.37 -24.80
N VAL A 37 -20.33 12.32 -23.89
CA VAL A 37 -20.45 12.15 -22.43
C VAL A 37 -21.35 13.25 -21.89
N LYS A 38 -22.41 12.89 -21.17
CA LYS A 38 -23.42 13.80 -20.63
C LYS A 38 -23.38 13.83 -19.10
N GLY A 39 -23.05 15.00 -18.54
CA GLY A 39 -22.98 15.27 -17.10
C GLY A 39 -23.98 16.33 -16.63
N ARG A 40 -23.95 16.63 -15.33
CA ARG A 40 -24.84 17.62 -14.67
C ARG A 40 -24.15 18.98 -14.53
N ILE A 41 -24.91 20.07 -14.59
CA ILE A 41 -24.48 21.41 -14.19
C ILE A 41 -25.15 21.74 -12.86
N TRP A 42 -24.35 21.98 -11.82
CA TRP A 42 -24.82 22.41 -10.51
C TRP A 42 -24.37 23.84 -10.22
N ARG A 43 -25.22 24.61 -9.55
CA ARG A 43 -24.81 25.80 -8.80
C ARG A 43 -24.71 25.44 -7.33
N ILE A 44 -23.54 25.63 -6.76
CA ILE A 44 -23.23 25.40 -5.35
C ILE A 44 -22.71 26.70 -4.78
N ASN A 45 -23.53 27.32 -3.91
CA ASN A 45 -23.38 28.74 -3.52
C ASN A 45 -23.33 29.63 -4.78
N GLU A 46 -22.28 30.43 -4.96
CA GLU A 46 -22.09 31.31 -6.13
C GLU A 46 -21.35 30.64 -7.30
N THR A 47 -20.86 29.40 -7.13
CA THR A 47 -20.05 28.71 -8.15
C THR A 47 -20.90 27.77 -9.01
N GLN A 48 -20.84 27.93 -10.34
CA GLN A 48 -21.34 26.93 -11.28
C GLN A 48 -20.25 25.88 -11.56
N VAL A 49 -20.59 24.60 -11.38
CA VAL A 49 -19.72 23.44 -11.61
C VAL A 49 -20.38 22.50 -12.62
N GLN A 50 -19.58 21.95 -13.53
CA GLN A 50 -19.96 20.83 -14.37
C GLN A 50 -19.36 19.55 -13.80
N VAL A 51 -20.20 18.53 -13.62
CA VAL A 51 -19.86 17.27 -12.94
C VAL A 51 -20.22 16.09 -13.84
N PHE A 52 -19.23 15.24 -14.09
CA PHE A 52 -19.35 14.03 -14.90
C PHE A 52 -18.80 12.87 -14.10
N LEU A 53 -19.64 11.89 -13.74
CA LEU A 53 -19.28 10.76 -12.87
C LEU A 53 -19.33 9.45 -13.65
N GLY A 54 -18.45 8.50 -13.35
CA GLY A 54 -18.51 7.15 -13.93
C GLY A 54 -18.16 7.09 -15.43
N ILE A 55 -17.18 7.87 -15.90
CA ILE A 55 -16.66 7.76 -17.27
C ILE A 55 -15.68 6.59 -17.34
N PRO A 56 -15.90 5.56 -18.20
CA PRO A 56 -14.94 4.48 -18.35
C PRO A 56 -13.72 4.96 -19.16
N TYR A 57 -12.52 4.81 -18.60
CA TYR A 57 -11.28 5.16 -19.30
C TYR A 57 -10.62 3.95 -19.98
N ALA A 58 -10.90 2.74 -19.50
CA ALA A 58 -10.41 1.48 -20.03
C ALA A 58 -11.55 0.46 -20.25
N GLU A 59 -11.27 -0.62 -20.98
CA GLU A 59 -12.15 -1.80 -21.03
C GLU A 59 -12.17 -2.53 -19.68
N PRO A 60 -13.30 -3.18 -19.32
CA PRO A 60 -13.40 -3.97 -18.10
C PRO A 60 -12.29 -5.04 -18.02
N PRO A 61 -11.47 -5.06 -16.95
CA PRO A 61 -10.33 -5.97 -16.80
C PRO A 61 -10.76 -7.38 -16.35
N THR A 62 -11.87 -7.88 -16.90
CA THR A 62 -12.53 -9.14 -16.51
C THR A 62 -12.10 -10.33 -17.38
N GLY A 63 -12.25 -11.54 -16.85
CA GLY A 63 -11.95 -12.79 -17.57
C GLY A 63 -10.53 -12.78 -18.14
N ARG A 64 -10.39 -12.94 -19.46
CA ARG A 64 -9.06 -12.91 -20.12
C ARG A 64 -8.28 -11.61 -19.96
N ARG A 65 -8.91 -10.47 -19.64
CA ARG A 65 -8.22 -9.20 -19.33
C ARG A 65 -7.75 -9.11 -17.87
N ARG A 66 -8.15 -10.05 -17.02
CA ARG A 66 -7.69 -10.14 -15.63
C ARG A 66 -6.19 -10.38 -15.59
N PHE A 67 -5.51 -9.65 -14.72
CA PHE A 67 -4.04 -9.58 -14.64
C PHE A 67 -3.35 -9.15 -15.94
N GLN A 68 -4.01 -8.35 -16.78
CA GLN A 68 -3.36 -7.68 -17.92
C GLN A 68 -3.29 -6.16 -17.69
N LYS A 69 -2.42 -5.48 -18.44
CA LYS A 69 -2.47 -4.01 -18.58
C LYS A 69 -3.89 -3.60 -19.06
N PRO A 70 -4.44 -2.48 -18.61
CA PRO A 70 -5.74 -2.00 -19.07
C PRO A 70 -5.70 -1.83 -20.60
N ALA A 71 -6.74 -2.28 -21.27
CA ALA A 71 -6.94 -1.96 -22.68
C ALA A 71 -7.69 -0.63 -22.76
N LYS A 72 -7.25 0.29 -23.64
CA LYS A 72 -7.95 1.54 -23.94
C LYS A 72 -9.44 1.27 -24.22
N LYS A 73 -10.33 2.08 -23.65
CA LYS A 73 -11.78 1.95 -23.88
C LYS A 73 -12.14 2.16 -25.36
N GLU A 74 -12.91 1.24 -25.92
CA GLU A 74 -13.44 1.34 -27.28
C GLU A 74 -14.51 2.42 -27.40
N PRO A 75 -14.69 3.05 -28.59
CA PRO A 75 -15.73 4.04 -28.80
C PRO A 75 -17.15 3.50 -28.58
N TRP A 76 -18.04 4.35 -28.06
CA TRP A 76 -19.45 4.04 -27.88
C TRP A 76 -20.36 4.90 -28.77
N LEU A 77 -21.55 4.38 -29.06
CA LEU A 77 -22.57 5.08 -29.84
C LEU A 77 -23.56 5.81 -28.91
N GLY A 78 -23.87 7.06 -29.24
CA GLY A 78 -24.77 7.92 -28.46
C GLY A 78 -24.11 8.58 -27.25
N ASP A 79 -24.95 9.19 -26.39
CA ASP A 79 -24.54 9.87 -25.17
C ASP A 79 -24.37 8.85 -24.02
N LEU A 80 -23.16 8.75 -23.48
CA LEU A 80 -22.92 8.10 -22.19
C LEU A 80 -23.43 9.00 -21.06
N LEU A 81 -24.32 8.48 -20.22
CA LEU A 81 -24.85 9.20 -19.06
C LEU A 81 -23.86 9.15 -17.89
N ALA A 82 -22.93 10.09 -17.85
CA ALA A 82 -21.94 10.24 -16.77
C ALA A 82 -22.54 10.97 -15.55
N LEU A 83 -23.56 10.35 -14.96
CA LEU A 83 -24.40 10.95 -13.94
C LEU A 83 -24.07 10.46 -12.54
N ASP A 84 -23.67 9.21 -12.37
CA ASP A 84 -23.45 8.58 -11.07
C ASP A 84 -22.09 7.87 -11.07
N TYR A 85 -21.46 7.71 -9.89
CA TYR A 85 -20.11 7.15 -9.80
C TYR A 85 -20.01 5.75 -10.43
N GLY A 86 -18.84 5.40 -10.96
CA GLY A 86 -18.56 4.03 -11.40
C GLY A 86 -18.52 3.05 -10.20
N PRO A 87 -18.74 1.74 -10.43
CA PRO A 87 -18.49 0.72 -9.41
C PRO A 87 -17.05 0.79 -8.88
N PRO A 88 -16.83 0.73 -7.56
CA PRO A 88 -15.49 0.56 -6.99
C PRO A 88 -14.84 -0.75 -7.41
N CYS A 89 -13.51 -0.82 -7.38
CA CYS A 89 -12.81 -2.09 -7.54
C CYS A 89 -13.03 -2.98 -6.31
N PHE A 90 -12.87 -4.31 -6.46
CA PHE A 90 -12.96 -5.23 -5.32
C PHE A 90 -12.03 -4.80 -4.18
N GLN A 91 -12.62 -4.60 -3.00
CA GLN A 91 -11.94 -4.21 -1.77
C GLN A 91 -11.42 -5.47 -1.04
N PHE A 92 -10.22 -5.40 -0.50
CA PHE A 92 -9.57 -6.48 0.26
C PHE A 92 -9.45 -6.12 1.76
N MET A 93 -9.72 -4.87 2.13
CA MET A 93 -9.89 -4.39 3.51
C MET A 93 -11.13 -3.51 3.64
N ASP A 94 -11.69 -3.42 4.85
CA ASP A 94 -13.07 -2.94 5.05
C ASP A 94 -13.24 -1.50 5.51
N PHE A 95 -12.16 -0.78 5.85
CA PHE A 95 -12.27 0.54 6.49
C PHE A 95 -12.91 1.64 5.62
N HIS A 96 -13.16 1.37 4.33
CA HIS A 96 -13.96 2.21 3.43
C HIS A 96 -15.32 1.61 3.04
N THR A 97 -15.68 0.39 3.49
CA THR A 97 -16.95 -0.25 3.13
C THR A 97 -18.18 0.41 3.74
N LYS A 98 -17.99 1.15 4.84
CA LYS A 98 -19.03 1.92 5.54
C LYS A 98 -18.75 3.42 5.47
N ASP A 99 -18.03 3.85 4.43
CA ASP A 99 -17.70 5.26 4.22
C ASP A 99 -18.98 6.11 4.08
N ARG A 100 -18.98 7.29 4.68
CA ARG A 100 -20.11 8.23 4.66
C ARG A 100 -20.51 8.67 3.24
N TYR A 101 -19.57 8.69 2.30
CA TYR A 101 -19.78 9.15 0.93
C TYR A 101 -19.86 7.97 -0.05
N SER A 102 -18.92 7.02 0.02
CA SER A 102 -18.86 5.89 -0.92
C SER A 102 -19.52 4.59 -0.42
N GLY A 103 -19.98 4.49 0.83
CA GLY A 103 -20.45 3.23 1.43
C GLY A 103 -21.64 2.55 0.71
N GLU A 104 -22.59 3.33 0.18
CA GLU A 104 -23.66 2.77 -0.67
C GLU A 104 -23.13 2.32 -2.04
N ASN A 105 -22.16 3.05 -2.61
CA ASN A 105 -21.52 2.68 -3.86
C ASN A 105 -20.63 1.42 -3.70
N MET A 106 -19.98 1.25 -2.55
CA MET A 106 -19.09 0.14 -2.25
C MET A 106 -19.79 -1.23 -2.25
N LYS A 107 -21.13 -1.25 -2.16
CA LYS A 107 -21.95 -2.46 -2.35
C LYS A 107 -21.96 -2.96 -3.80
N ARG A 108 -21.64 -2.10 -4.77
CA ARG A 108 -21.56 -2.42 -6.21
C ARG A 108 -20.17 -2.86 -6.68
N GLN A 109 -19.21 -2.99 -5.76
CA GLN A 109 -17.81 -3.27 -6.10
C GLN A 109 -17.65 -4.51 -6.99
N GLY A 110 -16.69 -4.46 -7.92
CA GLY A 110 -16.45 -5.52 -8.90
C GLY A 110 -15.11 -5.41 -9.62
N GLU A 111 -14.91 -6.27 -10.61
CA GLU A 111 -13.75 -6.17 -11.52
C GLU A 111 -13.96 -5.13 -12.63
N ASP A 112 -15.22 -4.90 -13.08
CA ASP A 112 -15.56 -3.79 -13.96
C ASP A 112 -15.62 -2.49 -13.16
N CYS A 113 -14.45 -1.88 -12.97
CA CYS A 113 -14.27 -0.75 -12.06
C CYS A 113 -13.39 0.39 -12.61
N LEU A 114 -12.89 0.31 -13.86
CA LEU A 114 -11.95 1.29 -14.43
C LEU A 114 -12.63 2.56 -14.94
N TYR A 115 -13.17 3.31 -13.98
CA TYR A 115 -13.91 4.56 -14.16
C TYR A 115 -13.19 5.74 -13.52
N LEU A 116 -13.42 6.92 -14.08
CA LEU A 116 -13.01 8.21 -13.53
C LEU A 116 -14.15 9.22 -13.53
N ASN A 117 -13.96 10.30 -12.79
CA ASN A 117 -14.92 11.38 -12.61
C ASN A 117 -14.23 12.71 -12.88
N VAL A 118 -14.96 13.71 -13.39
CA VAL A 118 -14.46 15.06 -13.66
C VAL A 118 -15.37 16.09 -13.03
N PHE A 119 -14.79 16.94 -12.18
CA PHE A 119 -15.40 18.11 -11.58
C PHE A 119 -14.67 19.35 -12.10
N SER A 120 -15.39 20.28 -12.72
CA SER A 120 -14.77 21.39 -13.44
C SER A 120 -15.58 22.67 -13.28
N PRO A 121 -14.95 23.87 -13.25
CA PRO A 121 -15.71 25.12 -13.22
C PRO A 121 -16.46 25.28 -14.54
N PHE A 122 -17.77 25.54 -14.49
CA PHE A 122 -18.57 25.73 -15.70
C PHE A 122 -18.34 27.12 -16.29
N LYS A 123 -18.02 27.19 -17.58
CA LYS A 123 -17.77 28.44 -18.31
C LYS A 123 -17.92 28.29 -19.83
N PRO A 124 -17.98 29.42 -20.58
CA PRO A 124 -17.98 29.41 -22.04
C PRO A 124 -16.72 28.77 -22.65
N GLU A 125 -16.86 28.17 -23.82
CA GLU A 125 -15.81 27.36 -24.46
C GLU A 125 -14.57 28.17 -24.91
N SER A 126 -14.75 29.47 -25.11
CA SER A 126 -13.68 30.41 -25.50
C SER A 126 -12.75 30.84 -24.36
N ALA A 127 -12.98 30.40 -23.12
CA ALA A 127 -12.20 30.81 -21.95
C ALA A 127 -10.99 29.89 -21.66
N ASP A 128 -9.87 30.48 -21.24
CA ASP A 128 -8.57 29.83 -21.00
C ASP A 128 -8.66 28.55 -20.17
N LYS A 129 -8.10 27.43 -20.65
CA LYS A 129 -8.22 26.13 -19.96
C LYS A 129 -7.57 26.14 -18.56
N PHE A 130 -8.23 25.53 -17.58
CA PHE A 130 -7.79 25.50 -16.17
C PHE A 130 -6.74 24.42 -15.88
N PRO A 131 -5.79 24.61 -14.96
CA PRO A 131 -4.96 23.52 -14.42
C PRO A 131 -5.79 22.34 -13.89
N VAL A 132 -5.25 21.15 -14.03
CA VAL A 132 -5.90 19.87 -13.71
C VAL A 132 -5.17 19.22 -12.53
N LEU A 133 -5.95 18.85 -11.52
CA LEU A 133 -5.54 18.03 -10.40
C LEU A 133 -6.11 16.62 -10.58
N VAL A 134 -5.26 15.60 -10.58
CA VAL A 134 -5.67 14.20 -10.66
C VAL A 134 -5.42 13.55 -9.30
N TRP A 135 -6.50 13.16 -8.62
CA TRP A 135 -6.47 12.49 -7.33
C TRP A 135 -6.38 10.97 -7.46
N ILE A 136 -5.38 10.40 -6.81
CA ILE A 136 -5.17 8.96 -6.64
C ILE A 136 -5.45 8.64 -5.16
N HIS A 137 -6.49 7.84 -4.89
CA HIS A 137 -6.88 7.52 -3.53
C HIS A 137 -5.87 6.58 -2.82
N GLY A 138 -5.77 6.75 -1.50
CA GLY A 138 -5.05 5.84 -0.60
C GLY A 138 -5.81 4.52 -0.34
N GLY A 139 -5.44 3.84 0.75
CA GLY A 139 -6.03 2.57 1.17
C GLY A 139 -5.11 1.33 1.04
N SER A 140 -3.79 1.51 1.23
CA SER A 140 -2.79 0.43 1.27
C SER A 140 -2.82 -0.55 0.08
N PHE A 141 -3.13 -0.04 -1.11
CA PHE A 141 -3.34 -0.81 -2.35
C PHE A 141 -4.41 -1.92 -2.27
N LEU A 142 -5.23 -1.94 -1.21
CA LEU A 142 -6.19 -3.01 -0.90
C LEU A 142 -7.62 -2.48 -0.72
N ALA A 143 -7.80 -1.19 -0.43
CA ALA A 143 -9.10 -0.54 -0.30
C ALA A 143 -9.07 0.86 -0.95
N GLY A 144 -10.24 1.51 -1.01
CA GLY A 144 -10.44 2.84 -1.54
C GLY A 144 -11.17 2.86 -2.88
N SER A 145 -11.68 4.04 -3.25
CA SER A 145 -12.35 4.30 -4.52
C SER A 145 -12.32 5.80 -4.84
N SER A 146 -12.66 6.15 -6.08
CA SER A 146 -12.69 7.53 -6.60
C SER A 146 -13.69 8.48 -5.92
N ASP A 147 -14.60 7.94 -5.11
CA ASP A 147 -15.65 8.64 -4.36
C ASP A 147 -15.52 8.52 -2.82
N THR A 148 -14.54 7.75 -2.32
CA THR A 148 -14.25 7.65 -0.88
C THR A 148 -13.85 9.00 -0.31
N GLY A 149 -14.56 9.47 0.71
CA GLY A 149 -14.28 10.76 1.35
C GLY A 149 -14.49 11.98 0.45
N MET A 150 -15.40 11.92 -0.55
CA MET A 150 -15.62 13.00 -1.51
C MET A 150 -16.93 13.76 -1.25
N ASP A 151 -16.87 14.90 -0.55
CA ASP A 151 -17.99 15.85 -0.48
C ASP A 151 -17.94 16.85 -1.64
N LEU A 152 -18.97 16.82 -2.49
CA LEU A 152 -19.11 17.75 -3.61
C LEU A 152 -19.13 19.23 -3.17
N SER A 153 -19.71 19.56 -2.01
CA SER A 153 -19.75 20.95 -1.54
C SER A 153 -18.35 21.44 -1.16
N THR A 154 -17.60 20.63 -0.42
CA THR A 154 -16.21 20.91 -0.05
C THR A 154 -15.32 20.96 -1.29
N ILE A 155 -15.41 19.99 -2.20
CA ILE A 155 -14.65 19.96 -3.46
C ILE A 155 -14.87 21.25 -4.26
N VAL A 156 -16.12 21.68 -4.42
CA VAL A 156 -16.40 22.95 -5.12
C VAL A 156 -15.81 24.14 -4.39
N ARG A 157 -15.97 24.21 -3.08
CA ARG A 157 -15.50 25.33 -2.26
C ARG A 157 -13.97 25.42 -2.21
N ASN A 158 -13.27 24.29 -2.10
CA ASN A 158 -11.83 24.23 -1.87
C ASN A 158 -11.00 24.16 -3.16
N ILE A 159 -11.50 23.53 -4.22
CA ILE A 159 -10.77 23.26 -5.47
C ILE A 159 -11.39 24.02 -6.65
N ILE A 160 -12.67 23.76 -6.95
CA ILE A 160 -13.29 24.21 -8.22
C ILE A 160 -13.48 25.75 -8.25
N SER A 161 -13.94 26.35 -7.16
CA SER A 161 -14.08 27.81 -7.02
C SER A 161 -12.77 28.56 -7.26
N ARG A 162 -11.63 27.89 -7.02
CA ARG A 162 -10.29 28.43 -7.24
C ARG A 162 -9.81 28.28 -8.69
N GLY A 163 -10.62 27.75 -9.60
CA GLY A 163 -10.26 27.61 -11.02
C GLY A 163 -9.30 26.45 -11.29
N VAL A 164 -9.56 25.30 -10.67
CA VAL A 164 -8.84 24.03 -10.91
C VAL A 164 -9.88 22.96 -11.27
N VAL A 165 -9.54 22.08 -12.22
CA VAL A 165 -10.34 20.90 -12.56
C VAL A 165 -9.86 19.73 -11.72
N LEU A 166 -10.76 19.01 -11.06
CA LEU A 166 -10.47 17.77 -10.34
C LEU A 166 -10.85 16.57 -11.20
N VAL A 167 -9.94 15.62 -11.33
CA VAL A 167 -10.20 14.26 -11.82
C VAL A 167 -9.99 13.30 -10.65
N THR A 168 -10.94 12.41 -10.38
CA THR A 168 -10.75 11.28 -9.44
C THR A 168 -10.89 9.97 -10.21
N LEU A 169 -10.12 8.93 -9.87
CA LEU A 169 -10.13 7.66 -10.60
C LEU A 169 -10.08 6.44 -9.68
N ASN A 170 -10.71 5.36 -10.12
CA ASN A 170 -10.52 4.03 -9.56
C ASN A 170 -9.30 3.37 -10.24
N TYR A 171 -8.61 2.48 -9.54
CA TYR A 171 -7.59 1.58 -10.09
C TYR A 171 -7.69 0.21 -9.40
N ARG A 172 -7.25 -0.87 -10.04
CA ARG A 172 -7.34 -2.21 -9.44
C ARG A 172 -6.50 -2.33 -8.16
N LEU A 173 -7.04 -3.08 -7.21
CA LEU A 173 -6.51 -3.27 -5.86
C LEU A 173 -6.17 -4.75 -5.60
N GLY A 174 -5.42 -5.00 -4.53
CA GLY A 174 -5.00 -6.33 -4.12
C GLY A 174 -4.24 -7.08 -5.23
N PRO A 175 -4.33 -8.41 -5.32
CA PRO A 175 -3.74 -9.16 -6.41
C PRO A 175 -4.27 -8.75 -7.80
N LEU A 176 -5.52 -8.27 -7.92
CA LEU A 176 -6.05 -7.81 -9.21
C LEU A 176 -5.28 -6.61 -9.77
N GLY A 177 -4.74 -5.75 -8.89
CA GLY A 177 -3.88 -4.62 -9.24
C GLY A 177 -2.38 -4.93 -9.18
N PHE A 178 -1.95 -5.79 -8.27
CA PHE A 178 -0.55 -5.87 -7.83
C PHE A 178 -0.01 -7.30 -7.72
N LEU A 179 -0.63 -8.28 -8.38
CA LEU A 179 -0.07 -9.61 -8.55
C LEU A 179 1.33 -9.53 -9.17
N ALA A 180 2.33 -9.97 -8.43
CA ALA A 180 3.71 -10.04 -8.90
C ALA A 180 3.95 -11.34 -9.68
N THR A 181 4.64 -11.26 -10.82
CA THR A 181 5.05 -12.46 -11.56
C THR A 181 6.46 -12.35 -12.10
N LEU A 182 7.13 -13.50 -12.25
CA LEU A 182 8.45 -13.62 -12.86
C LEU A 182 8.40 -13.78 -14.39
N LEU A 183 7.22 -13.71 -15.00
CA LEU A 183 7.04 -13.83 -16.44
C LEU A 183 7.62 -12.58 -17.15
N PRO A 184 8.54 -12.73 -18.13
CA PRO A 184 9.17 -11.58 -18.78
C PRO A 184 8.20 -10.62 -19.46
N SER A 185 7.08 -11.15 -19.98
CA SER A 185 6.02 -10.39 -20.66
C SER A 185 5.00 -9.75 -19.72
N ASN A 186 4.96 -10.13 -18.44
CA ASN A 186 3.96 -9.66 -17.50
C ASN A 186 4.42 -9.75 -16.04
N LYS A 187 4.92 -8.64 -15.50
CA LYS A 187 5.54 -8.60 -14.15
C LYS A 187 4.59 -8.16 -13.04
N GLY A 188 3.43 -7.60 -13.37
CA GLY A 188 2.47 -7.04 -12.40
C GLY A 188 2.20 -5.54 -12.61
N ASN A 189 2.04 -4.80 -11.51
CA ASN A 189 1.78 -3.36 -11.47
C ASN A 189 0.54 -2.88 -12.26
N PHE A 190 -0.46 -3.75 -12.44
CA PHE A 190 -1.69 -3.44 -13.18
C PHE A 190 -2.43 -2.21 -12.65
N GLY A 191 -2.46 -2.01 -11.32
CA GLY A 191 -3.04 -0.82 -10.69
C GLY A 191 -2.29 0.48 -11.02
N LEU A 192 -0.98 0.43 -11.27
CA LEU A 192 -0.24 1.58 -11.79
C LEU A 192 -0.48 1.78 -13.29
N TRP A 193 -0.62 0.70 -14.06
CA TRP A 193 -1.00 0.80 -15.47
C TRP A 193 -2.41 1.39 -15.64
N ASP A 194 -3.35 1.07 -14.75
CA ASP A 194 -4.69 1.68 -14.67
C ASP A 194 -4.59 3.20 -14.45
N GLN A 195 -3.77 3.65 -13.51
CA GLN A 195 -3.49 5.07 -13.27
C GLN A 195 -2.84 5.75 -14.49
N ILE A 196 -1.93 5.06 -15.19
CA ILE A 196 -1.31 5.56 -16.43
C ILE A 196 -2.34 5.69 -17.57
N GLU A 197 -3.26 4.74 -17.75
CA GLU A 197 -4.31 4.84 -18.78
C GLU A 197 -5.32 5.95 -18.43
N ALA A 198 -5.64 6.16 -17.16
CA ALA A 198 -6.44 7.32 -16.72
C ALA A 198 -5.73 8.67 -16.99
N LEU A 199 -4.39 8.73 -16.84
CA LEU A 199 -3.59 9.90 -17.21
C LEU A 199 -3.54 10.11 -18.73
N LEU A 200 -3.43 9.03 -19.52
CA LEU A 200 -3.52 9.07 -20.99
C LEU A 200 -4.89 9.54 -21.47
N TRP A 201 -5.97 9.05 -20.85
CA TRP A 201 -7.33 9.55 -21.09
C TRP A 201 -7.44 11.03 -20.75
N THR A 202 -6.93 11.45 -19.59
CA THR A 202 -6.95 12.85 -19.14
C THR A 202 -6.21 13.74 -20.14
N ARG A 203 -4.99 13.36 -20.53
CA ARG A 203 -4.15 14.08 -21.51
C ARG A 203 -4.86 14.31 -22.86
N LYS A 204 -5.72 13.38 -23.28
CA LYS A 204 -6.47 13.47 -24.56
C LYS A 204 -7.79 14.21 -24.45
N ASN A 205 -8.52 14.05 -23.34
CA ASN A 205 -9.93 14.43 -23.25
C ASN A 205 -10.22 15.64 -22.36
N ILE A 206 -9.34 15.99 -21.40
CA ILE A 206 -9.67 16.99 -20.36
C ILE A 206 -9.92 18.42 -20.89
N ALA A 207 -9.44 18.71 -22.11
CA ALA A 207 -9.71 19.97 -22.82
C ALA A 207 -11.21 20.24 -23.00
N GLU A 208 -11.99 19.20 -23.27
CA GLU A 208 -13.44 19.26 -23.47
C GLU A 208 -14.17 19.59 -22.17
N PHE A 209 -13.60 19.15 -21.04
CA PHE A 209 -14.04 19.45 -19.68
C PHE A 209 -13.43 20.76 -19.15
N SER A 210 -12.95 21.65 -20.04
CA SER A 210 -12.34 22.95 -19.70
C SER A 210 -11.00 22.91 -18.95
N GLY A 211 -10.38 21.73 -18.81
CA GLY A 211 -9.05 21.55 -18.23
C GLY A 211 -7.92 21.70 -19.25
N ASN A 212 -6.71 22.00 -18.78
CA ASN A 212 -5.51 22.18 -19.60
C ASN A 212 -4.68 20.88 -19.59
N PRO A 213 -4.60 20.12 -20.69
CA PRO A 213 -3.83 18.88 -20.72
C PRO A 213 -2.32 19.09 -20.50
N ASN A 214 -1.80 20.31 -20.68
CA ASN A 214 -0.40 20.70 -20.44
C ASN A 214 -0.15 21.26 -19.02
N SER A 215 -1.10 21.11 -18.10
CA SER A 215 -0.98 21.54 -16.71
C SER A 215 -1.70 20.51 -15.84
N VAL A 216 -1.09 19.34 -15.72
CA VAL A 216 -1.61 18.19 -14.96
C VAL A 216 -0.72 17.95 -13.75
N THR A 217 -1.27 18.16 -12.56
CA THR A 217 -0.64 17.80 -11.28
C THR A 217 -1.31 16.55 -10.74
N ILE A 218 -0.53 15.55 -10.34
CA ILE A 218 -1.06 14.39 -9.63
C ILE A 218 -0.95 14.60 -8.12
N MET A 219 -1.91 14.06 -7.37
CA MET A 219 -1.97 14.17 -5.93
C MET A 219 -2.54 12.88 -5.36
N GLY A 220 -1.99 12.42 -4.24
CA GLY A 220 -2.54 11.28 -3.54
C GLY A 220 -2.12 11.27 -2.08
N GLU A 221 -2.76 10.40 -1.31
CA GLU A 221 -2.47 10.14 0.10
C GLU A 221 -2.14 8.66 0.32
N SER A 222 -1.26 8.35 1.28
CA SER A 222 -0.88 6.99 1.64
C SER A 222 -0.40 6.18 0.41
N ALA A 223 -1.01 5.03 0.10
CA ALA A 223 -0.75 4.28 -1.12
C ALA A 223 -0.94 5.10 -2.43
N GLY A 224 -1.88 6.05 -2.44
CA GLY A 224 -2.06 6.99 -3.54
C GLY A 224 -0.91 7.99 -3.66
N ALA A 225 -0.31 8.42 -2.54
CA ALA A 225 0.92 9.22 -2.53
C ALA A 225 2.13 8.41 -3.01
N ALA A 226 2.25 7.13 -2.61
CA ALA A 226 3.27 6.24 -3.14
C ALA A 226 3.12 6.01 -4.66
N SER A 227 1.90 5.81 -5.14
CA SER A 227 1.57 5.82 -6.57
C SER A 227 1.99 7.11 -7.25
N ALA A 228 1.65 8.28 -6.68
CA ALA A 228 2.01 9.57 -7.24
C ALA A 228 3.53 9.79 -7.28
N SER A 229 4.22 9.35 -6.23
CA SER A 229 5.68 9.34 -6.10
C SER A 229 6.35 8.47 -7.18
N VAL A 230 5.85 7.26 -7.44
CA VAL A 230 6.31 6.40 -8.55
C VAL A 230 6.03 7.03 -9.92
N LEU A 231 4.84 7.60 -10.12
CA LEU A 231 4.44 8.20 -11.41
C LEU A 231 5.15 9.53 -11.68
N ALA A 232 5.60 10.26 -10.67
CA ALA A 232 6.43 11.47 -10.82
C ALA A 232 7.81 11.18 -11.44
N ILE A 233 8.28 9.93 -11.35
CA ILE A 233 9.67 9.55 -11.66
C ILE A 233 9.78 8.50 -12.78
N SER A 234 8.67 7.83 -13.12
CA SER A 234 8.60 6.81 -14.16
C SER A 234 8.89 7.35 -15.57
N PRO A 235 9.59 6.61 -16.45
CA PRO A 235 9.70 6.95 -17.87
C PRO A 235 8.35 7.07 -18.58
N ILE A 236 7.35 6.27 -18.20
CA ILE A 236 6.11 6.09 -18.96
C ILE A 236 5.20 7.32 -18.83
N SER A 237 5.11 7.89 -17.63
CA SER A 237 4.25 9.02 -17.29
C SER A 237 4.93 10.40 -17.41
N LYS A 238 6.22 10.43 -17.81
CA LYS A 238 7.08 11.62 -17.91
C LYS A 238 6.42 12.83 -18.60
N ASP A 239 5.72 12.59 -19.72
CA ASP A 239 5.11 13.64 -20.54
C ASP A 239 3.59 13.80 -20.28
N LEU A 240 3.08 13.18 -19.21
CA LEU A 240 1.68 13.27 -18.77
C LEU A 240 1.50 14.17 -17.54
N ILE A 241 2.57 14.40 -16.76
CA ILE A 241 2.54 15.03 -15.44
C ILE A 241 3.49 16.23 -15.41
N HIS A 242 3.09 17.29 -14.71
CA HIS A 242 3.81 18.57 -14.61
C HIS A 242 4.11 18.97 -13.17
N GLY A 243 3.55 18.26 -12.18
CA GLY A 243 3.83 18.39 -10.75
C GLY A 243 3.25 17.22 -9.96
N ALA A 244 3.75 16.95 -8.76
CA ALA A 244 3.22 15.90 -7.89
C ALA A 244 3.08 16.35 -6.43
N ILE A 245 2.02 15.89 -5.77
CA ILE A 245 1.73 16.14 -4.34
C ILE A 245 1.59 14.79 -3.63
N MET A 246 2.47 14.53 -2.67
CA MET A 246 2.61 13.25 -1.98
C MET A 246 2.31 13.45 -0.49
N MET A 247 1.11 13.03 -0.08
CA MET A 247 0.62 13.18 1.29
C MET A 247 0.84 11.88 2.06
N SER A 248 1.76 11.87 3.02
CA SER A 248 1.99 10.73 3.91
C SER A 248 2.31 9.41 3.17
N GLY A 249 3.11 9.47 2.11
CA GLY A 249 3.54 8.29 1.35
C GLY A 249 4.65 8.59 0.33
N SER A 250 5.42 7.57 -0.04
CA SER A 250 6.65 7.68 -0.85
C SER A 250 6.98 6.34 -1.53
N TYR A 251 7.55 6.35 -2.73
CA TYR A 251 8.07 5.14 -3.38
C TYR A 251 9.19 4.48 -2.55
N ALA A 252 9.88 5.25 -1.69
CA ALA A 252 10.99 4.76 -0.88
C ALA A 252 10.52 3.97 0.36
N ALA A 253 9.20 3.92 0.62
CA ALA A 253 8.63 3.19 1.73
C ALA A 253 8.56 1.69 1.42
N GLY A 254 8.91 0.87 2.41
CA GLY A 254 8.97 -0.58 2.24
C GLY A 254 7.65 -1.21 1.81
N TRP A 255 6.58 -0.87 2.52
CA TRP A 255 5.20 -1.29 2.23
C TRP A 255 4.67 -0.79 0.87
N ALA A 256 5.35 0.18 0.24
CA ALA A 256 4.91 0.77 -1.01
C ALA A 256 5.53 0.07 -2.23
N VAL A 257 6.86 -0.02 -2.27
CA VAL A 257 7.61 -0.65 -3.37
C VAL A 257 8.51 -1.73 -2.82
N THR A 258 8.18 -2.98 -3.15
CA THR A 258 8.97 -4.12 -2.72
C THR A 258 10.30 -4.19 -3.48
N LYS A 259 11.37 -4.49 -2.74
CA LYS A 259 12.68 -4.83 -3.29
C LYS A 259 12.93 -6.34 -3.27
N GLU A 260 12.00 -7.11 -2.71
CA GLU A 260 12.08 -8.55 -2.72
C GLU A 260 11.93 -9.08 -4.15
N ARG A 261 12.61 -10.20 -4.43
CA ARG A 261 12.55 -10.83 -5.75
C ARG A 261 11.20 -11.54 -6.00
N ILE A 262 10.49 -11.90 -4.94
CA ILE A 262 9.20 -12.59 -4.95
C ILE A 262 8.40 -12.09 -3.74
N PRO A 263 7.49 -11.11 -3.87
CA PRO A 263 6.68 -10.64 -2.74
C PRO A 263 5.60 -11.65 -2.35
N ALA A 264 4.95 -11.39 -1.22
CA ALA A 264 3.87 -12.21 -0.68
C ALA A 264 2.74 -12.47 -1.71
N TRP A 265 2.29 -11.42 -2.40
CA TRP A 265 1.28 -11.49 -3.47
C TRP A 265 1.87 -11.93 -4.83
N SER A 266 2.68 -12.99 -4.83
CA SER A 266 3.22 -13.58 -6.05
C SER A 266 2.29 -14.61 -6.68
N LEU A 267 2.43 -14.78 -8.00
CA LEU A 267 1.70 -15.78 -8.81
C LEU A 267 1.68 -17.17 -8.17
N GLU A 268 2.85 -17.70 -7.80
CA GLU A 268 2.96 -19.06 -7.27
C GLU A 268 2.24 -19.21 -5.91
N LYS A 269 2.34 -18.19 -5.03
CA LYS A 269 1.73 -18.18 -3.70
C LYS A 269 0.21 -18.01 -3.76
N LEU A 270 -0.27 -17.12 -4.62
CA LEU A 270 -1.71 -16.93 -4.84
C LEU A 270 -2.32 -18.17 -5.49
N PHE A 271 -1.64 -18.77 -6.47
CA PHE A 271 -2.07 -20.02 -7.10
C PHE A 271 -2.18 -21.16 -6.08
N SER A 272 -1.19 -21.35 -5.20
CA SER A 272 -1.24 -22.43 -4.20
C SER A 272 -2.35 -22.28 -3.16
N TYR A 273 -2.74 -21.05 -2.79
CA TYR A 273 -3.92 -20.85 -1.94
C TYR A 273 -5.24 -21.11 -2.70
N LEU A 274 -5.34 -20.65 -3.95
CA LEU A 274 -6.56 -20.80 -4.76
C LEU A 274 -6.78 -22.25 -5.25
N THR A 275 -5.72 -23.04 -5.46
CA THR A 275 -5.84 -24.49 -5.72
C THR A 275 -5.83 -25.35 -4.44
N CYS A 276 -5.82 -24.73 -3.26
CA CYS A 276 -5.83 -25.42 -1.95
C CYS A 276 -4.63 -26.32 -1.64
N LYS A 277 -3.54 -26.18 -2.41
CA LYS A 277 -2.25 -26.82 -2.14
C LYS A 277 -1.59 -26.27 -0.87
N GLU A 278 -1.77 -24.99 -0.59
CA GLU A 278 -1.43 -24.38 0.68
C GLU A 278 -2.71 -23.95 1.41
N GLN A 279 -2.76 -24.19 2.72
CA GLN A 279 -3.87 -23.78 3.57
C GLN A 279 -3.51 -22.54 4.39
N LEU A 280 -4.48 -21.66 4.60
CA LEU A 280 -4.35 -20.53 5.54
C LEU A 280 -4.13 -21.07 6.96
N LEU A 281 -3.32 -20.37 7.76
CA LEU A 281 -3.06 -20.74 9.16
C LEU A 281 -4.36 -20.74 9.99
N VAL A 282 -4.43 -21.58 11.02
CA VAL A 282 -5.64 -21.75 11.84
C VAL A 282 -6.03 -20.44 12.53
N GLU A 283 -5.05 -19.67 12.99
CA GLU A 283 -5.23 -18.34 13.58
C GLU A 283 -5.82 -17.36 12.56
N THR A 284 -5.31 -17.36 11.32
CA THR A 284 -5.86 -16.55 10.22
C THR A 284 -7.30 -16.94 9.91
N GLN A 285 -7.60 -18.24 9.90
CA GLN A 285 -8.96 -18.74 9.68
C GLN A 285 -9.91 -18.31 10.80
N GLN A 286 -9.51 -18.49 12.06
CA GLN A 286 -10.30 -18.07 13.23
C GLN A 286 -10.53 -16.56 13.23
N LEU A 287 -9.50 -15.75 12.96
CA LEU A 287 -9.60 -14.31 12.88
C LEU A 287 -10.50 -13.85 11.72
N ALA A 288 -10.38 -14.46 10.54
CA ALA A 288 -11.27 -14.16 9.41
C ALA A 288 -12.74 -14.45 9.75
N ILE A 289 -13.04 -15.57 10.43
CA ILE A 289 -14.39 -15.90 10.91
C ILE A 289 -14.88 -14.91 11.98
N LEU A 290 -13.99 -14.46 12.88
CA LEU A 290 -14.30 -13.46 13.91
C LEU A 290 -14.51 -12.05 13.35
N LEU A 291 -13.93 -11.74 12.20
CA LEU A 291 -14.14 -10.47 11.48
C LEU A 291 -15.34 -10.55 10.52
N ASP A 292 -15.67 -11.75 10.04
CA ASP A 292 -16.70 -12.01 9.03
C ASP A 292 -17.76 -13.03 9.48
N PHE A 293 -18.51 -12.67 10.52
CA PHE A 293 -19.59 -13.50 11.07
C PHE A 293 -20.81 -13.69 10.14
N GLU A 294 -20.80 -13.17 8.91
CA GLU A 294 -21.91 -13.33 7.95
C GLU A 294 -21.84 -14.64 7.15
N SER A 295 -20.71 -15.36 7.21
CA SER A 295 -20.49 -16.60 6.45
C SER A 295 -21.28 -17.81 7.00
N ASN A 296 -22.55 -17.93 6.64
CA ASN A 296 -23.34 -19.18 6.78
C ASN A 296 -23.04 -20.20 5.65
N GLY A 297 -21.94 -20.03 4.91
CA GLY A 297 -21.56 -20.90 3.79
C GLY A 297 -20.70 -22.07 4.23
N HIS A 298 -20.92 -23.24 3.62
CA HIS A 298 -19.90 -24.29 3.61
C HIS A 298 -18.78 -23.88 2.66
N TYR A 299 -17.57 -23.71 3.20
CA TYR A 299 -16.35 -23.51 2.43
C TYR A 299 -15.61 -24.83 2.31
N GLU A 300 -15.10 -25.14 1.11
CA GLU A 300 -14.31 -26.36 0.88
C GLU A 300 -12.87 -26.18 1.36
N CYS A 301 -12.28 -25.00 1.15
CA CYS A 301 -10.95 -24.65 1.65
C CYS A 301 -10.70 -23.13 1.51
N ASN A 302 -9.87 -22.56 2.39
CA ASN A 302 -9.40 -21.15 2.34
C ASN A 302 -10.52 -20.12 2.07
N PHE A 303 -11.70 -20.30 2.68
CA PHE A 303 -12.89 -19.46 2.47
C PHE A 303 -13.41 -19.39 1.02
N MET A 304 -13.01 -20.33 0.17
CA MET A 304 -13.60 -20.54 -1.15
C MET A 304 -14.72 -21.59 -1.04
N LYS A 305 -15.86 -21.30 -1.69
CA LYS A 305 -16.98 -22.25 -1.82
C LYS A 305 -16.63 -23.42 -2.73
N LYS A 306 -15.70 -23.21 -3.66
CA LYS A 306 -15.09 -24.22 -4.53
C LYS A 306 -13.66 -23.77 -4.86
N PRO A 307 -12.64 -24.64 -4.75
CA PRO A 307 -11.27 -24.33 -5.17
C PRO A 307 -11.17 -24.01 -6.67
N MET A 308 -10.14 -23.28 -7.04
CA MET A 308 -9.78 -23.04 -8.44
C MET A 308 -9.29 -24.35 -9.07
N ASP A 309 -10.06 -24.83 -10.05
CA ASP A 309 -9.81 -26.06 -10.79
C ASP A 309 -8.67 -25.90 -11.80
N CYS A 310 -7.42 -26.07 -11.40
CA CYS A 310 -6.23 -26.01 -12.26
C CYS A 310 -5.30 -27.19 -11.95
N GLU A 311 -4.59 -27.71 -12.96
CA GLU A 311 -3.59 -28.77 -12.74
C GLU A 311 -2.38 -28.25 -11.94
N ASP A 312 -1.86 -29.07 -11.02
CA ASP A 312 -0.69 -28.72 -10.19
C ASP A 312 0.64 -28.74 -10.96
N SER A 313 0.71 -29.50 -12.05
CA SER A 313 1.89 -29.68 -12.91
C SER A 313 2.17 -28.51 -13.86
N LEU A 314 1.28 -27.52 -13.91
CA LEU A 314 1.38 -26.37 -14.81
C LEU A 314 2.65 -25.54 -14.54
N ASN A 315 3.30 -25.10 -15.61
CA ASN A 315 4.38 -24.13 -15.53
C ASN A 315 3.83 -22.72 -15.22
N SER A 316 4.68 -21.77 -14.83
CA SER A 316 4.22 -20.44 -14.39
C SER A 316 3.41 -19.67 -15.45
N TYR A 317 3.63 -19.88 -16.75
CA TYR A 317 2.81 -19.25 -17.79
C TYR A 317 1.40 -19.87 -17.86
N GLU A 318 1.30 -21.19 -17.78
CA GLU A 318 0.03 -21.91 -17.76
C GLU A 318 -0.77 -21.64 -16.47
N LYS A 319 -0.08 -21.57 -15.31
CA LYS A 319 -0.67 -21.13 -14.03
C LYS A 319 -1.27 -19.73 -14.14
N PHE A 320 -0.53 -18.81 -14.74
CA PHE A 320 -1.00 -17.44 -14.99
C PHE A 320 -2.25 -17.42 -15.88
N GLN A 321 -2.27 -18.19 -16.97
CA GLN A 321 -3.46 -18.31 -17.82
C GLN A 321 -4.66 -18.90 -17.06
N CYS A 322 -4.46 -19.97 -16.31
CA CYS A 322 -5.53 -20.61 -15.53
C CYS A 322 -6.06 -19.67 -14.44
N LEU A 323 -5.18 -18.91 -13.78
CA LEU A 323 -5.55 -17.86 -12.82
C LEU A 323 -6.36 -16.73 -13.48
N SER A 324 -5.93 -16.20 -14.63
CA SER A 324 -6.68 -15.19 -15.38
C SER A 324 -8.08 -15.68 -15.75
N GLU A 325 -8.25 -16.93 -16.19
CA GLU A 325 -9.56 -17.45 -16.61
C GLU A 325 -10.46 -17.91 -15.46
N LYS A 326 -9.91 -18.60 -14.44
CA LYS A 326 -10.70 -19.32 -13.42
C LYS A 326 -10.74 -18.70 -12.02
N ALA A 327 -9.91 -17.70 -11.70
CA ALA A 327 -9.96 -17.07 -10.37
C ALA A 327 -11.30 -16.34 -10.14
N ASP A 328 -11.81 -16.40 -8.91
CA ASP A 328 -13.00 -15.68 -8.47
C ASP A 328 -12.67 -14.95 -7.17
N PHE A 329 -12.84 -13.63 -7.16
CA PHE A 329 -12.63 -12.78 -5.98
C PHE A 329 -13.94 -12.16 -5.47
N SER A 330 -15.10 -12.70 -5.86
CA SER A 330 -16.40 -12.16 -5.46
C SER A 330 -16.63 -12.24 -3.93
N ASP A 331 -16.18 -13.30 -3.27
CA ASP A 331 -16.38 -13.51 -1.84
C ASP A 331 -15.49 -12.57 -0.99
N PRO A 332 -16.06 -11.68 -0.15
CA PRO A 332 -15.29 -10.75 0.68
C PRO A 332 -14.55 -11.46 1.82
N THR A 333 -15.08 -12.57 2.35
CA THR A 333 -14.45 -13.34 3.44
C THR A 333 -13.11 -13.88 3.01
N MET A 334 -13.05 -14.44 1.80
CA MET A 334 -11.81 -14.92 1.20
C MET A 334 -10.79 -13.81 0.99
N ARG A 335 -11.20 -12.67 0.43
CA ARG A 335 -10.32 -11.50 0.22
C ARG A 335 -9.70 -10.99 1.52
N ARG A 336 -10.49 -10.89 2.60
CA ARG A 336 -10.02 -10.54 3.94
C ARG A 336 -9.00 -11.56 4.45
N ALA A 337 -9.35 -12.85 4.42
CA ALA A 337 -8.51 -13.92 4.94
C ALA A 337 -7.14 -14.02 4.22
N TYR A 338 -7.12 -13.80 2.90
CA TYR A 338 -5.89 -13.77 2.12
C TYR A 338 -5.04 -12.55 2.49
N THR A 339 -5.66 -11.40 2.70
CA THR A 339 -4.98 -10.17 3.16
C THR A 339 -4.36 -10.34 4.54
N MET A 340 -5.01 -11.08 5.43
CA MET A 340 -4.45 -11.41 6.75
C MET A 340 -3.27 -12.39 6.69
N ALA A 341 -3.20 -13.25 5.67
CA ALA A 341 -2.07 -14.19 5.49
C ALA A 341 -0.90 -13.60 4.68
N LEU A 342 -1.19 -12.73 3.70
CA LEU A 342 -0.22 -12.19 2.75
C LEU A 342 0.19 -10.75 3.02
N GLY A 343 -0.49 -10.06 3.95
CA GLY A 343 -0.21 -8.66 4.28
C GLY A 343 -0.61 -7.70 3.16
N LEU A 344 0.08 -6.56 3.11
CA LEU A 344 -0.22 -5.51 2.14
C LEU A 344 0.12 -5.94 0.71
N SER A 345 -0.61 -5.44 -0.28
CA SER A 345 -0.21 -5.53 -1.68
C SER A 345 0.81 -4.44 -2.00
N GLU A 346 1.82 -4.79 -2.78
CA GLU A 346 3.04 -3.97 -2.96
C GLU A 346 3.33 -3.78 -4.46
N VAL A 347 3.88 -2.62 -4.82
CA VAL A 347 4.37 -2.36 -6.17
C VAL A 347 5.72 -3.06 -6.38
N VAL A 348 5.93 -3.69 -7.54
CA VAL A 348 7.21 -4.36 -7.88
C VAL A 348 8.11 -3.52 -8.77
N ILE A 349 9.42 -3.72 -8.66
CA ILE A 349 10.39 -3.18 -9.62
C ILE A 349 10.34 -3.99 -10.93
N ASP A 350 9.56 -3.51 -11.90
CA ASP A 350 9.29 -4.20 -13.17
C ASP A 350 10.31 -3.88 -14.29
N GLY A 351 11.12 -2.84 -14.14
CA GLY A 351 12.02 -2.34 -15.19
C GLY A 351 11.32 -1.58 -16.32
N GLU A 352 10.03 -1.29 -16.21
CA GLU A 352 9.21 -0.58 -17.21
C GLU A 352 8.58 0.68 -16.60
N ILE A 353 7.69 0.55 -15.60
CA ILE A 353 7.22 1.69 -14.81
C ILE A 353 8.32 2.11 -13.83
N ILE A 354 8.94 1.15 -13.14
CA ILE A 354 10.01 1.39 -12.16
C ILE A 354 11.31 0.78 -12.67
N PRO A 355 12.28 1.60 -13.12
CA PRO A 355 13.60 1.13 -13.55
C PRO A 355 14.35 0.37 -12.45
N TYR A 356 15.09 -0.67 -12.83
CA TYR A 356 15.89 -1.48 -11.90
C TYR A 356 16.97 -0.69 -11.14
N ASP A 357 17.53 0.35 -11.76
CA ASP A 357 18.50 1.26 -11.16
C ASP A 357 17.83 2.61 -10.83
N LEU A 358 16.90 2.56 -9.88
CA LEU A 358 16.02 3.68 -9.55
C LEU A 358 16.77 4.91 -9.04
N GLU A 359 17.81 4.71 -8.22
CA GLU A 359 18.58 5.80 -7.62
C GLU A 359 19.38 6.59 -8.67
N ASN A 360 20.03 5.89 -9.61
CA ASN A 360 20.74 6.50 -10.74
C ASN A 360 19.77 7.13 -11.76
N TRP A 361 18.60 6.50 -11.95
CA TRP A 361 17.54 7.04 -12.80
C TRP A 361 17.05 8.39 -12.30
N LEU A 362 16.75 8.50 -11.00
CA LEU A 362 16.29 9.71 -10.34
C LEU A 362 17.28 10.87 -10.46
N ASN A 363 18.54 10.62 -10.13
CA ASN A 363 19.63 11.61 -10.24
C ASN A 363 19.85 12.14 -11.67
N LYS A 364 19.34 11.45 -12.69
CA LYS A 364 19.42 11.86 -14.11
C LYS A 364 18.09 12.35 -14.69
N ARG A 365 16.95 12.09 -14.05
CA ARG A 365 15.63 12.17 -14.71
C ARG A 365 14.46 12.61 -13.84
N SER A 366 14.64 12.96 -12.56
CA SER A 366 13.63 13.77 -11.86
C SER A 366 13.53 15.15 -12.52
N ARG A 367 12.31 15.68 -12.72
CA ARG A 367 12.01 16.76 -13.69
C ARG A 367 10.92 17.75 -13.29
N ILE A 368 10.04 17.36 -12.37
CA ILE A 368 8.84 18.12 -12.03
C ILE A 368 8.97 18.65 -10.60
N PRO A 369 8.42 19.84 -10.30
CA PRO A 369 8.31 20.30 -8.93
C PRO A 369 7.43 19.34 -8.13
N VAL A 370 7.74 19.17 -6.85
CA VAL A 370 6.98 18.31 -5.94
C VAL A 370 6.65 18.99 -4.61
N MET A 371 5.50 18.64 -4.06
CA MET A 371 5.12 18.88 -2.68
C MET A 371 5.06 17.53 -1.95
N ILE A 372 5.68 17.41 -0.79
CA ILE A 372 5.74 16.15 -0.05
C ILE A 372 5.70 16.40 1.46
N GLY A 373 4.99 15.57 2.21
CA GLY A 373 4.87 15.76 3.65
C GLY A 373 4.30 14.56 4.39
N THR A 374 4.26 14.69 5.71
CA THR A 374 3.73 13.69 6.65
C THR A 374 2.85 14.37 7.70
N ALA A 375 1.90 13.63 8.26
CA ALA A 375 1.22 14.03 9.47
C ALA A 375 2.18 14.00 10.67
N ALA A 376 2.07 14.98 11.56
CA ALA A 376 2.98 15.12 12.69
C ALA A 376 3.03 13.89 13.62
N ALA A 377 1.95 13.10 13.66
CA ALA A 377 1.89 11.80 14.31
C ALA A 377 1.06 10.81 13.46
N GLU A 378 1.58 10.37 12.32
CA GLU A 378 0.96 9.36 11.42
C GLU A 378 0.14 8.29 12.16
N TRP A 379 0.81 7.49 12.99
CA TRP A 379 0.19 6.44 13.81
C TRP A 379 -0.41 6.90 15.13
N GLY A 380 -0.63 8.20 15.33
CA GLY A 380 -1.26 8.76 16.53
C GLY A 380 -2.67 8.23 16.79
N HIS A 381 -3.32 7.64 15.79
CA HIS A 381 -4.62 6.96 15.89
C HIS A 381 -4.52 5.45 16.19
N LYS A 382 -3.35 4.79 16.05
CA LYS A 382 -3.17 3.37 16.44
C LYS A 382 -3.30 3.23 17.95
N LYS A 383 -4.36 2.53 18.38
CA LYS A 383 -4.69 2.25 19.78
C LYS A 383 -3.70 1.24 20.40
N ALA A 384 -3.61 1.22 21.74
CA ALA A 384 -2.72 0.32 22.48
C ALA A 384 -2.93 -1.18 22.13
N ILE A 385 -4.17 -1.60 21.84
CA ILE A 385 -4.50 -2.98 21.45
C ILE A 385 -3.78 -3.45 20.17
N TYR A 386 -3.45 -2.56 19.24
CA TYR A 386 -2.66 -2.92 18.04
C TYR A 386 -1.20 -3.29 18.38
N TYR A 387 -0.73 -2.91 19.57
CA TYR A 387 0.56 -3.32 20.13
C TYR A 387 0.40 -4.38 21.24
N GLY A 388 -0.70 -5.14 21.25
CA GLY A 388 -0.94 -6.25 22.19
C GLY A 388 -1.35 -5.85 23.61
N PHE A 389 -1.74 -4.59 23.86
CA PHE A 389 -2.20 -4.14 25.18
C PHE A 389 -3.72 -4.34 25.35
N ASP A 390 -4.12 -5.49 25.91
CA ASP A 390 -5.52 -5.78 26.28
C ASP A 390 -5.96 -5.12 27.61
N SER A 391 -5.00 -4.67 28.43
CA SER A 391 -5.24 -4.01 29.72
C SER A 391 -4.15 -2.98 30.03
N TYR A 392 -4.44 -2.08 30.98
CA TYR A 392 -3.50 -1.02 31.36
C TYR A 392 -2.48 -1.51 32.40
N PHE A 393 -1.19 -1.51 32.04
CA PHE A 393 -0.09 -1.83 32.95
C PHE A 393 1.22 -1.12 32.56
N ASP A 394 2.06 -0.83 33.55
CA ASP A 394 3.40 -0.27 33.31
C ASP A 394 4.29 -1.25 32.54
N VAL A 395 4.92 -0.77 31.47
CA VAL A 395 5.81 -1.56 30.63
C VAL A 395 7.18 -1.65 31.29
N GLY A 396 7.68 -2.86 31.55
CA GLY A 396 9.04 -3.11 32.02
C GLY A 396 10.07 -3.10 30.88
N LYS A 397 11.36 -2.95 31.19
CA LYS A 397 12.44 -2.85 30.17
C LYS A 397 12.42 -4.00 29.15
N THR A 398 12.25 -5.25 29.59
CA THR A 398 12.22 -6.42 28.68
C THR A 398 11.03 -6.32 27.74
N SER A 399 9.80 -6.21 28.27
CA SER A 399 8.59 -6.06 27.46
C SER A 399 8.63 -4.86 26.50
N ALA A 400 9.25 -3.76 26.92
CA ALA A 400 9.45 -2.58 26.08
C ALA A 400 10.42 -2.87 24.91
N TRP A 401 11.44 -3.69 25.13
CA TRP A 401 12.32 -4.18 24.07
C TRP A 401 11.59 -5.16 23.15
N ASP A 402 10.86 -6.14 23.69
CA ASP A 402 10.09 -7.14 22.95
C ASP A 402 9.06 -6.49 21.99
N LEU A 403 8.37 -5.44 22.44
CA LEU A 403 7.41 -4.69 21.62
C LEU A 403 8.08 -3.92 20.48
N ILE A 404 9.28 -3.35 20.71
CA ILE A 404 10.06 -2.73 19.64
C ILE A 404 10.61 -3.80 18.70
N ARG A 405 11.01 -4.97 19.23
CA ARG A 405 11.52 -6.11 18.47
C ARG A 405 10.46 -6.67 17.51
N GLN A 406 9.20 -6.68 17.93
CA GLN A 406 8.05 -7.03 17.10
C GLN A 406 7.84 -6.03 15.96
N ILE A 407 7.93 -4.72 16.22
CA ILE A 407 7.88 -3.69 15.14
C ILE A 407 9.06 -3.85 14.19
N MET A 408 10.26 -4.20 14.67
CA MET A 408 11.39 -4.50 13.79
C MET A 408 11.10 -5.70 12.88
N GLU A 409 10.40 -6.71 13.40
CA GLU A 409 10.06 -7.92 12.66
C GLU A 409 8.97 -7.69 11.61
N GLN A 410 7.98 -6.85 11.92
CA GLN A 410 6.81 -6.59 11.08
C GLN A 410 7.00 -5.42 10.10
N SER A 411 7.53 -4.28 10.56
CA SER A 411 7.60 -3.03 9.78
C SER A 411 8.99 -2.72 9.20
N ALA A 412 10.07 -3.31 9.74
CA ALA A 412 11.43 -3.04 9.25
C ALA A 412 12.01 -4.20 8.43
N LYS A 413 12.08 -5.41 9.01
CA LYS A 413 12.75 -6.60 8.45
C LYS A 413 12.39 -6.91 6.99
N PRO A 414 11.11 -6.89 6.55
CA PRO A 414 10.75 -7.20 5.16
C PRO A 414 11.35 -6.23 4.14
N TYR A 415 11.80 -5.06 4.59
CA TYR A 415 12.16 -3.93 3.74
C TYR A 415 13.64 -3.52 3.86
N LEU A 416 14.42 -4.27 4.64
CA LEU A 416 15.87 -4.12 4.70
C LEU A 416 16.51 -4.68 3.43
N ASN A 417 17.48 -3.97 2.86
CA ASN A 417 18.10 -4.35 1.58
C ASN A 417 18.94 -5.66 1.64
N PHE A 418 19.04 -6.31 2.80
CA PHE A 418 19.87 -7.50 3.02
C PHE A 418 19.10 -8.54 3.86
N PRO A 419 19.27 -9.85 3.57
CA PRO A 419 18.75 -10.91 4.43
C PRO A 419 19.25 -10.72 5.86
N THR A 420 18.34 -10.38 6.77
CA THR A 420 18.68 -10.00 8.14
C THR A 420 18.36 -11.16 9.08
N ASP A 421 19.41 -11.77 9.64
CA ASP A 421 19.27 -12.78 10.69
C ASP A 421 18.77 -12.17 12.00
N ASN A 422 18.40 -13.04 12.95
CA ASN A 422 17.82 -12.59 14.21
C ASN A 422 18.85 -11.80 15.05
N GLU A 423 20.13 -12.18 15.05
CA GLU A 423 21.18 -11.47 15.78
C GLU A 423 21.35 -10.03 15.26
N THR A 424 21.42 -9.84 13.94
CA THR A 424 21.47 -8.50 13.34
C THR A 424 20.21 -7.69 13.67
N LEU A 425 19.04 -8.33 13.65
CA LEU A 425 17.77 -7.67 13.97
C LEU A 425 17.68 -7.29 15.45
N ASP A 426 18.25 -8.09 16.36
CA ASP A 426 18.36 -7.80 17.78
C ASP A 426 19.28 -6.58 18.02
N ILE A 427 20.41 -6.47 17.30
CA ILE A 427 21.30 -5.28 17.37
C ILE A 427 20.60 -4.03 16.84
N ILE A 428 19.83 -4.13 15.75
CA ILE A 428 18.98 -3.02 15.25
C ILE A 428 17.92 -2.64 16.29
N THR A 429 17.36 -3.63 16.98
CA THR A 429 16.38 -3.43 18.06
C THR A 429 17.01 -2.72 19.25
N ASP A 430 18.19 -3.12 19.70
CA ASP A 430 18.94 -2.44 20.76
C ASP A 430 19.25 -0.98 20.41
N ALA A 431 19.70 -0.73 19.18
CA ALA A 431 19.97 0.62 18.70
C ALA A 431 18.68 1.46 18.63
N THR A 432 17.56 0.87 18.23
CA THR A 432 16.24 1.51 18.18
C THR A 432 15.70 1.78 19.59
N PHE A 433 15.80 0.81 20.49
CA PHE A 433 15.43 0.93 21.91
C PHE A 433 16.22 2.07 22.57
N PHE A 434 17.53 2.13 22.32
CA PHE A 434 18.36 3.24 22.78
C PHE A 434 17.92 4.59 22.18
N HIS A 435 17.70 4.66 20.87
CA HIS A 435 17.37 5.90 20.17
C HIS A 435 15.95 6.45 20.48
N TYR A 436 14.98 5.61 20.83
CA TYR A 436 13.58 5.99 21.02
C TYR A 436 13.07 5.87 22.47
N ALA A 437 13.51 4.87 23.25
CA ALA A 437 13.00 4.62 24.60
C ALA A 437 13.97 5.08 25.72
N LEU A 438 15.28 5.11 25.46
CA LEU A 438 16.31 5.52 26.44
C LEU A 438 16.96 6.86 26.05
N HIS A 439 16.27 7.98 26.28
CA HIS A 439 16.83 9.33 26.11
C HIS A 439 17.87 9.72 27.18
N GLY A 440 18.91 8.90 27.38
CA GLY A 440 20.02 9.13 28.31
C GLY A 440 19.69 8.87 29.79
N VAL A 441 18.59 8.17 30.09
CA VAL A 441 18.09 7.94 31.45
C VAL A 441 18.17 6.45 31.84
N ASN A 442 18.52 6.15 33.09
CA ASN A 442 18.41 4.81 33.70
C ASN A 442 16.94 4.40 33.98
N GLN A 443 16.04 4.60 33.01
CA GLN A 443 14.63 4.31 33.12
C GLN A 443 14.39 2.79 33.09
N LYS A 444 13.65 2.26 34.07
CA LYS A 444 13.35 0.83 34.22
C LYS A 444 11.91 0.45 33.87
N LYS A 445 11.00 1.43 33.85
CA LYS A 445 9.57 1.29 33.55
C LYS A 445 9.04 2.50 32.79
N TRP A 446 8.00 2.30 31.99
CA TRP A 446 7.28 3.34 31.26
C TRP A 446 5.78 3.19 31.54
N GLU A 447 5.09 4.31 31.72
CA GLU A 447 3.62 4.34 31.69
C GLU A 447 3.14 3.88 30.31
N MET A 448 2.14 2.98 30.26
CA MET A 448 1.64 2.39 29.01
C MET A 448 1.35 3.41 27.91
N ALA A 449 0.61 4.48 28.23
CA ALA A 449 0.21 5.49 27.26
C ALA A 449 1.42 6.22 26.64
N ASN A 450 2.43 6.55 27.46
CA ASN A 450 3.66 7.16 26.99
C ASN A 450 4.49 6.18 26.15
N PHE A 451 4.50 4.89 26.49
CA PHE A 451 5.22 3.89 25.71
C PHE A 451 4.54 3.56 24.37
N VAL A 452 3.21 3.54 24.31
CA VAL A 452 2.46 3.45 23.04
C VAL A 452 2.83 4.60 22.11
N HIS A 453 2.99 5.84 22.63
CA HIS A 453 3.51 6.94 21.83
C HIS A 453 4.97 6.75 21.35
N VAL A 454 5.80 5.96 22.05
CA VAL A 454 7.12 5.57 21.56
C VAL A 454 7.00 4.57 20.41
N LEU A 455 6.12 3.57 20.53
CA LEU A 455 5.88 2.54 19.50
C LEU A 455 5.33 3.17 18.20
N GLN A 456 4.27 3.96 18.29
CA GLN A 456 3.73 4.78 17.20
C GLN A 456 4.83 5.62 16.52
N LYS A 457 5.77 6.14 17.31
CA LYS A 457 6.86 6.98 16.84
C LYS A 457 7.97 6.19 16.13
N VAL A 458 8.32 4.99 16.59
CA VAL A 458 9.25 4.09 15.91
C VAL A 458 8.68 3.69 14.55
N GLU A 459 7.46 3.14 14.56
CA GLU A 459 6.76 2.62 13.39
C GLU A 459 6.53 3.71 12.31
N SER A 460 6.09 4.91 12.71
CA SER A 460 5.89 6.03 11.78
C SER A 460 7.18 6.58 11.16
N ASP A 461 8.33 6.49 11.84
CA ASP A 461 9.60 6.87 11.21
C ASP A 461 10.02 5.85 10.15
N ILE A 462 9.80 4.55 10.39
CA ILE A 462 10.13 3.47 9.44
C ILE A 462 9.26 3.55 8.19
N GLU A 463 7.95 3.73 8.38
CA GLU A 463 6.96 3.56 7.30
C GLU A 463 6.70 4.84 6.49
N PHE A 464 6.93 6.04 7.07
CA PHE A 464 6.61 7.31 6.40
C PHE A 464 7.74 8.32 6.43
N VAL A 465 8.23 8.71 7.62
CA VAL A 465 9.13 9.87 7.76
C VAL A 465 10.51 9.61 7.16
N ALA A 466 11.15 8.46 7.44
CA ALA A 466 12.45 8.15 6.86
C ALA A 466 12.38 7.91 5.34
N PRO A 467 11.40 7.16 4.80
CA PRO A 467 11.13 7.12 3.35
C PRO A 467 10.97 8.49 2.71
N MET A 468 10.12 9.35 3.26
CA MET A 468 9.92 10.72 2.80
C MET A 468 11.24 11.49 2.74
N HIS A 469 12.06 11.41 3.79
CA HIS A 469 13.37 12.06 3.84
C HIS A 469 14.34 11.51 2.80
N LYS A 470 14.31 10.20 2.53
CA LYS A 470 15.14 9.60 1.49
C LYS A 470 14.76 10.16 0.12
N GLU A 471 13.48 10.22 -0.19
CA GLU A 471 12.97 10.80 -1.44
C GLU A 471 13.30 12.30 -1.57
N VAL A 472 13.02 13.11 -0.55
CA VAL A 472 13.38 14.55 -0.49
C VAL A 472 14.87 14.76 -0.79
N ASN A 473 15.75 13.95 -0.20
CA ASN A 473 17.18 14.04 -0.44
C ASN A 473 17.57 13.74 -1.89
N MET A 474 16.83 12.87 -2.58
CA MET A 474 17.08 12.52 -3.97
C MET A 474 16.56 13.62 -4.93
N TYR A 475 15.43 14.26 -4.63
CA TYR A 475 15.02 15.49 -5.36
C TYR A 475 16.03 16.63 -5.17
N ASN A 476 16.53 16.82 -3.94
CA ASN A 476 17.57 17.81 -3.63
C ASN A 476 18.89 17.53 -4.39
N GLN A 477 19.31 16.26 -4.51
CA GLN A 477 20.49 15.87 -5.27
C GLN A 477 20.32 16.07 -6.79
N ALA A 478 19.10 15.89 -7.30
CA ALA A 478 18.74 16.14 -8.70
C ALA A 478 18.47 17.63 -9.03
N ASN A 479 18.73 18.56 -8.09
CA ASN A 479 18.42 19.99 -8.18
C ASN A 479 16.96 20.29 -8.57
N GLN A 480 16.02 19.47 -8.10
CA GLN A 480 14.59 19.66 -8.37
C GLN A 480 13.89 20.41 -7.23
N THR A 481 12.88 21.19 -7.57
CA THR A 481 12.11 21.98 -6.59
C THR A 481 11.25 21.07 -5.73
N VAL A 482 11.54 20.99 -4.43
CA VAL A 482 10.77 20.20 -3.45
C VAL A 482 10.28 21.07 -2.29
N TYR A 483 8.96 21.10 -2.09
CA TYR A 483 8.30 21.78 -0.97
C TYR A 483 7.93 20.74 0.10
N VAL A 484 8.65 20.74 1.21
CA VAL A 484 8.40 19.79 2.31
C VAL A 484 7.43 20.38 3.33
N TYR A 485 6.51 19.57 3.86
CA TYR A 485 5.61 19.96 4.96
C TYR A 485 5.52 18.95 6.11
N GLU A 486 5.16 19.46 7.29
CA GLU A 486 4.65 18.70 8.44
C GLU A 486 3.21 19.18 8.67
N PHE A 487 2.22 18.31 8.59
CA PHE A 487 0.85 18.69 8.96
C PHE A 487 0.69 18.50 10.47
N ASP A 488 0.68 19.59 11.24
CA ASP A 488 0.65 19.58 12.73
C ASP A 488 -0.55 20.36 13.28
N TYR A 489 -1.66 20.37 12.54
CA TYR A 489 -2.94 20.87 13.03
C TYR A 489 -3.84 19.74 13.51
N ALA A 490 -4.27 19.80 14.76
CA ALA A 490 -5.34 18.96 15.30
C ALA A 490 -6.64 19.78 15.35
N PRO A 491 -7.79 19.20 14.94
CA PRO A 491 -9.10 19.86 15.04
C PRO A 491 -9.38 20.40 16.44
N SER A 492 -10.00 21.58 16.50
CA SER A 492 -10.39 22.22 17.77
C SER A 492 -11.53 21.45 18.46
N GLY A 493 -12.38 20.80 17.68
CA GLY A 493 -13.46 19.93 18.14
C GLY A 493 -13.00 18.61 18.78
N ARG A 494 -13.96 17.82 19.26
CA ARG A 494 -13.72 16.41 19.57
C ARG A 494 -13.76 15.59 18.29
N VAL A 495 -12.80 14.68 18.14
CA VAL A 495 -12.81 13.66 17.08
C VAL A 495 -13.68 12.51 17.58
N ILE A 496 -14.70 12.16 16.81
CA ILE A 496 -15.55 11.00 17.01
C ILE A 496 -15.07 9.95 16.01
N GLU A 497 -14.73 8.78 16.54
CA GLU A 497 -14.43 7.59 15.76
C GLU A 497 -15.66 6.68 15.77
N GLU A 498 -16.14 6.29 14.59
CA GLU A 498 -17.16 5.27 14.40
C GLU A 498 -16.52 3.90 14.17
N GLU A 499 -16.95 2.92 14.95
CA GLU A 499 -16.54 1.52 14.84
C GLU A 499 -17.79 0.65 14.73
N TRP A 500 -17.82 -0.22 13.73
CA TRP A 500 -18.98 -1.08 13.46
C TRP A 500 -18.66 -2.53 13.80
N THR A 501 -19.22 -3.03 14.90
CA THR A 501 -19.02 -4.42 15.33
C THR A 501 -20.28 -5.26 15.10
N ASN A 502 -20.11 -6.52 14.72
CA ASN A 502 -21.20 -7.47 14.56
C ASN A 502 -21.27 -8.36 15.82
N LEU A 503 -22.37 -8.28 16.58
CA LEU A 503 -22.62 -9.16 17.74
C LEU A 503 -23.73 -10.17 17.44
N LYS A 504 -23.51 -11.42 17.85
CA LYS A 504 -24.48 -12.52 17.73
C LYS A 504 -25.24 -12.66 19.04
N PHE A 505 -26.56 -12.44 19.02
CA PHE A 505 -27.43 -12.50 20.20
C PHE A 505 -28.56 -13.50 19.94
N PHE A 506 -28.57 -14.61 20.68
CA PHE A 506 -29.53 -15.72 20.49
C PHE A 506 -29.66 -16.22 19.04
N GLY A 507 -28.55 -16.28 18.30
CA GLY A 507 -28.52 -16.70 16.89
C GLY A 507 -28.88 -15.60 15.89
N MET A 508 -29.50 -14.49 16.32
CA MET A 508 -29.70 -13.30 15.48
C MET A 508 -28.45 -12.42 15.47
N MET A 509 -28.11 -11.90 14.29
CA MET A 509 -27.02 -10.93 14.14
C MET A 509 -27.52 -9.52 14.38
N LYS A 510 -26.78 -8.75 15.17
CA LYS A 510 -27.01 -7.32 15.37
C LYS A 510 -25.71 -6.55 15.19
N THR A 511 -25.63 -5.79 14.10
CA THR A 511 -24.57 -4.80 13.91
C THR A 511 -24.78 -3.65 14.91
N LEU A 512 -23.77 -3.35 15.70
CA LEU A 512 -23.71 -2.19 16.59
C LEU A 512 -22.73 -1.16 16.05
N ARG A 513 -23.17 0.10 16.05
CA ARG A 513 -22.33 1.29 15.90
C ARG A 513 -21.82 1.69 17.28
N ILE A 514 -20.51 1.73 17.45
CA ILE A 514 -19.82 2.21 18.63
C ILE A 514 -19.18 3.54 18.26
N GLU A 515 -19.52 4.60 18.98
CA GLU A 515 -18.88 5.91 18.85
C GLU A 515 -17.92 6.13 20.01
N ARG A 516 -16.67 6.50 19.69
CA ARG A 516 -15.66 6.88 20.68
C ARG A 516 -15.24 8.32 20.45
N SER A 517 -15.51 9.18 21.43
CA SER A 517 -15.16 10.60 21.36
C SER A 517 -13.84 10.87 22.10
N SER A 518 -12.86 11.43 21.38
CA SER A 518 -11.53 11.74 21.91
C SER A 518 -11.13 13.19 21.59
N ARG A 519 -10.08 13.68 22.27
CA ARG A 519 -9.36 14.89 21.85
C ARG A 519 -7.99 14.49 21.34
N VAL A 520 -7.72 14.86 20.10
CA VAL A 520 -6.45 14.59 19.43
C VAL A 520 -5.52 15.79 19.63
N LYS A 521 -4.23 15.55 19.88
CA LYS A 521 -3.24 16.61 20.16
C LYS A 521 -2.32 16.95 18.97
N LYS A 522 -2.26 16.07 17.96
CA LYS A 522 -1.43 16.17 16.76
C LYS A 522 -2.16 15.50 15.61
N ALA A 523 -1.95 15.97 14.38
CA ALA A 523 -2.53 15.30 13.22
C ALA A 523 -2.01 13.87 13.05
N TYR A 524 -2.84 13.03 12.45
CA TYR A 524 -2.58 11.63 12.14
C TYR A 524 -2.81 11.34 10.67
N HIS A 525 -2.46 10.12 10.23
CA HIS A 525 -2.57 9.66 8.84
C HIS A 525 -3.94 9.97 8.23
N GLY A 526 -3.97 10.44 6.98
CA GLY A 526 -5.19 10.82 6.27
C GLY A 526 -5.97 12.01 6.83
N LEU A 527 -5.47 12.73 7.85
CA LEU A 527 -6.18 13.90 8.39
C LEU A 527 -6.01 15.14 7.51
N ASP A 528 -4.90 15.26 6.78
CA ASP A 528 -4.58 16.42 5.95
C ASP A 528 -5.42 16.51 4.66
N HIS A 529 -5.81 15.36 4.05
CA HIS A 529 -6.80 15.37 2.95
C HIS A 529 -8.23 15.68 3.42
N ALA A 530 -8.53 15.47 4.70
CA ALA A 530 -9.85 15.69 5.28
C ALA A 530 -10.21 17.18 5.43
N PHE A 531 -9.24 18.08 5.30
CA PHE A 531 -9.47 19.53 5.17
C PHE A 531 -9.64 19.99 3.72
N ILE A 532 -9.44 19.09 2.74
CA ILE A 532 -9.50 19.39 1.30
C ILE A 532 -10.80 18.86 0.69
N PHE A 533 -11.14 17.59 0.95
CA PHE A 533 -12.25 16.89 0.28
C PHE A 533 -13.53 16.76 1.12
N THR A 534 -13.48 17.03 2.44
CA THR A 534 -14.63 16.98 3.35
C THR A 534 -14.65 18.14 4.35
N GLU A 535 -15.78 18.33 5.06
CA GLU A 535 -15.84 19.21 6.22
C GLU A 535 -15.54 18.40 7.51
N GLY A 536 -14.33 17.81 7.55
CA GLY A 536 -13.79 17.17 8.75
C GLY A 536 -14.18 15.72 8.96
N TYR A 537 -14.15 14.93 7.89
CA TYR A 537 -14.34 13.48 7.89
C TYR A 537 -13.17 12.78 7.18
N SER A 538 -12.63 11.72 7.78
CA SER A 538 -11.61 10.86 7.17
C SER A 538 -11.76 9.40 7.62
N SER A 539 -11.82 8.47 6.66
CA SER A 539 -11.97 7.03 6.91
C SER A 539 -13.15 6.67 7.82
N ASN A 540 -12.95 6.53 9.13
CA ASN A 540 -14.00 6.26 10.12
C ASN A 540 -14.08 7.33 11.21
N THR A 541 -13.38 8.46 11.06
CA THR A 541 -13.38 9.58 12.01
C THR A 541 -14.08 10.80 11.43
N TYR A 542 -14.73 11.56 12.30
CA TYR A 542 -15.21 12.90 11.98
C TYR A 542 -15.11 13.82 13.19
N PHE A 543 -15.13 15.13 12.96
CA PHE A 543 -15.09 16.13 14.02
C PHE A 543 -16.07 17.27 13.74
N THR A 544 -16.49 17.97 14.79
CA THR A 544 -17.25 19.21 14.65
C THR A 544 -16.33 20.28 14.08
N TYR A 545 -16.61 20.70 12.85
CA TYR A 545 -15.84 21.69 12.11
C TYR A 545 -16.12 23.10 12.63
N ASP A 546 -15.10 23.81 13.12
CA ASP A 546 -15.23 25.19 13.59
C ASP A 546 -14.60 26.23 12.65
N GLN A 547 -14.53 27.49 13.09
CA GLN A 547 -13.96 28.58 12.28
C GLN A 547 -12.43 28.47 12.11
N ASN A 548 -11.71 27.90 13.07
CA ASN A 548 -10.27 27.63 12.94
C ASN A 548 -10.04 26.49 11.95
N ASP A 549 -10.83 25.43 12.04
CA ASP A 549 -10.81 24.30 11.10
C ASP A 549 -11.10 24.79 9.67
N ARG A 550 -12.09 25.67 9.51
CA ARG A 550 -12.44 26.35 8.24
C ARG A 550 -11.34 27.28 7.72
N GLN A 551 -10.63 27.99 8.60
CA GLN A 551 -9.49 28.85 8.25
C GLN A 551 -8.28 28.01 7.80
N LEU A 552 -7.99 26.90 8.49
CA LEU A 552 -6.94 25.97 8.07
C LEU A 552 -7.27 25.37 6.71
N ALA A 553 -8.51 24.90 6.50
CA ALA A 553 -8.95 24.33 5.23
C ALA A 553 -8.80 25.30 4.06
N ASP A 554 -9.18 26.56 4.25
CA ASP A 554 -8.98 27.62 3.26
C ASP A 554 -7.50 27.86 2.97
N THR A 555 -6.67 27.94 4.02
CA THR A 555 -5.23 28.13 3.93
C THR A 555 -4.55 26.96 3.20
N TRP A 556 -4.84 25.72 3.59
CA TRP A 556 -4.25 24.51 3.04
C TRP A 556 -4.66 24.30 1.58
N SER A 557 -5.96 24.48 1.28
CA SER A 557 -6.46 24.47 -0.10
C SER A 557 -5.83 25.57 -0.96
N THR A 558 -5.56 26.75 -0.39
CA THR A 558 -4.84 27.83 -1.09
C THR A 558 -3.43 27.41 -1.47
N LEU A 559 -2.66 26.84 -0.53
CA LEU A 559 -1.29 26.39 -0.77
C LEU A 559 -1.23 25.31 -1.87
N ILE A 560 -2.11 24.31 -1.80
CA ILE A 560 -2.17 23.22 -2.78
C ILE A 560 -2.63 23.75 -4.15
N MET A 561 -3.71 24.54 -4.24
CA MET A 561 -4.18 25.05 -5.53
C MET A 561 -3.20 26.04 -6.17
N ASN A 562 -2.43 26.80 -5.37
CA ASN A 562 -1.34 27.61 -5.88
C ASN A 562 -0.24 26.74 -6.50
N PHE A 563 0.18 25.67 -5.82
CA PHE A 563 1.15 24.74 -6.37
C PHE A 563 0.67 24.10 -7.68
N VAL A 564 -0.59 23.65 -7.75
CA VAL A 564 -1.21 23.10 -8.98
C VAL A 564 -1.19 24.09 -10.15
N LYS A 565 -1.36 25.39 -9.88
CA LYS A 565 -1.39 26.45 -10.91
C LYS A 565 -0.01 26.95 -11.33
N TYR A 566 0.93 27.03 -10.39
CA TYR A 566 2.15 27.86 -10.54
C TYR A 566 3.45 27.10 -10.25
N GLY A 567 3.39 25.88 -9.69
CA GLY A 567 4.57 25.17 -9.18
C GLY A 567 5.18 25.79 -7.90
N ASP A 568 4.51 26.78 -7.31
CA ASP A 568 4.87 27.47 -6.07
C ASP A 568 3.60 27.51 -5.18
N PRO A 569 3.63 27.00 -3.93
CA PRO A 569 2.48 27.06 -3.03
C PRO A 569 2.15 28.50 -2.56
N THR A 570 3.12 29.41 -2.64
CA THR A 570 3.06 30.79 -2.14
C THR A 570 3.62 31.79 -3.16
N PRO A 571 3.08 31.86 -4.39
CA PRO A 571 3.55 32.81 -5.41
C PRO A 571 3.52 34.25 -4.86
N THR A 572 2.49 34.54 -4.06
CA THR A 572 2.46 35.59 -3.04
C THR A 572 2.41 34.95 -1.65
N THR A 573 2.73 35.72 -0.61
CA THR A 573 2.69 35.23 0.78
C THR A 573 1.29 34.81 1.21
N VAL A 574 1.16 33.63 1.83
CA VAL A 574 -0.09 33.12 2.42
C VAL A 574 0.06 33.17 3.93
N MET A 575 -0.91 33.77 4.64
CA MET A 575 -0.82 34.09 6.08
C MET A 575 0.52 34.77 6.49
N ASN A 576 1.01 35.70 5.66
CA ASN A 576 2.31 36.38 5.82
C ASN A 576 3.55 35.47 5.75
N VAL A 577 3.41 34.22 5.30
CA VAL A 577 4.52 33.26 5.10
C VAL A 577 4.79 33.07 3.61
N LYS A 578 6.07 33.07 3.24
CA LYS A 578 6.57 32.52 1.97
C LYS A 578 7.11 31.12 2.26
N TRP A 579 6.53 30.11 1.63
CA TRP A 579 7.05 28.75 1.67
C TRP A 579 8.24 28.68 0.71
N LEU A 580 9.43 28.44 1.25
CA LEU A 580 10.64 28.24 0.46
C LEU A 580 10.79 26.74 0.14
N PRO A 581 11.25 26.38 -1.08
CA PRO A 581 11.62 25.01 -1.36
C PRO A 581 12.82 24.59 -0.51
N SER A 582 12.86 23.31 -0.13
CA SER A 582 14.04 22.73 0.51
C SER A 582 15.15 22.58 -0.51
N ASP A 583 16.40 22.75 -0.07
CA ASP A 583 17.59 22.43 -0.86
C ASP A 583 18.65 21.76 0.04
N SER A 584 19.68 21.14 -0.55
CA SER A 584 20.75 20.43 0.19
C SER A 584 21.57 21.32 1.14
N ALA A 585 21.63 22.63 0.90
CA ALA A 585 22.37 23.58 1.74
C ALA A 585 21.48 24.20 2.83
N ARG A 586 20.16 24.26 2.61
CA ARG A 586 19.14 24.85 3.50
C ARG A 586 17.92 23.91 3.58
N PRO A 587 18.06 22.74 4.23
CA PRO A 587 16.95 21.81 4.43
C PRO A 587 15.87 22.47 5.28
N CYS A 588 14.65 22.62 4.76
CA CYS A 588 13.57 23.33 5.45
C CYS A 588 12.19 22.75 5.10
N TYR A 589 11.20 23.01 5.97
CA TYR A 589 9.80 22.61 5.73
C TYR A 589 8.83 23.66 6.25
N LEU A 590 7.59 23.64 5.73
CA LEU A 590 6.49 24.41 6.29
C LEU A 590 5.70 23.52 7.26
N ARG A 591 5.59 23.94 8.53
CA ARG A 591 4.60 23.36 9.44
C ARG A 591 3.23 23.96 9.11
N ILE A 592 2.31 23.09 8.69
CA ILE A 592 0.89 23.41 8.49
C ILE A 592 0.20 23.34 9.85
N SER A 593 0.05 24.52 10.44
CA SER A 593 -0.59 24.79 11.74
C SER A 593 -1.24 26.18 11.68
N LEU A 594 -1.95 26.59 12.73
CA LEU A 594 -2.40 27.98 12.88
C LEU A 594 -1.64 28.68 14.02
N PRO A 595 -0.78 29.68 13.73
CA PRO A 595 -0.36 30.15 12.40
C PRO A 595 0.61 29.18 11.69
N LEU A 596 0.81 29.39 10.39
CA LEU A 596 1.83 28.71 9.59
C LEU A 596 3.24 29.05 10.09
N GLN A 597 4.16 28.09 10.06
CA GLN A 597 5.54 28.29 10.55
C GLN A 597 6.56 27.67 9.58
N MET A 598 7.48 28.48 9.03
CA MET A 598 8.60 27.98 8.24
C MET A 598 9.73 27.52 9.17
N MET A 599 10.18 26.28 9.01
CA MET A 599 11.10 25.61 9.94
C MET A 599 12.49 25.40 9.30
N PRO A 600 13.59 25.80 9.97
CA PRO A 600 14.93 25.90 9.35
C PRO A 600 15.74 24.58 9.29
N GLN A 601 15.11 23.45 9.60
CA GLN A 601 15.65 22.09 9.47
C GLN A 601 14.49 21.15 9.18
N LEU A 602 14.67 20.08 8.39
CA LEU A 602 13.61 19.11 8.08
C LEU A 602 13.07 18.39 9.34
N TYR A 603 11.76 18.10 9.36
CA TYR A 603 11.07 17.48 10.49
C TYR A 603 11.72 16.16 10.92
N ARG A 604 11.91 15.93 12.22
CA ARG A 604 12.53 14.69 12.76
C ARG A 604 13.86 14.26 12.10
N TRP A 605 14.59 15.16 11.42
CA TRP A 605 15.76 14.80 10.58
C TRP A 605 16.73 13.80 11.25
N LYS A 606 17.13 14.03 12.50
CA LYS A 606 18.03 13.10 13.24
C LYS A 606 17.50 11.66 13.37
N LYS A 607 16.17 11.47 13.41
CA LYS A 607 15.51 10.15 13.46
C LYS A 607 15.42 9.52 12.07
N ALA A 608 15.11 10.32 11.04
CA ALA A 608 15.20 9.85 9.66
C ALA A 608 16.63 9.44 9.28
N THR A 609 17.65 10.19 9.69
CA THR A 609 19.08 9.85 9.52
C THR A 609 19.45 8.53 10.21
N PHE A 610 18.83 8.18 11.35
CA PHE A 610 19.07 6.89 11.99
C PHE A 610 18.65 5.73 11.06
N TRP A 611 17.46 5.80 10.46
CA TRP A 611 16.98 4.78 9.53
C TRP A 611 17.65 4.81 8.15
N ASN A 612 17.97 6.00 7.63
CA ASN A 612 18.51 6.15 6.27
C ASN A 612 20.04 5.99 6.20
N ASP A 613 20.78 6.34 7.26
CA ASP A 613 22.25 6.34 7.25
C ASP A 613 22.86 5.34 8.23
N PHE A 614 22.32 5.22 9.45
CA PHE A 614 22.94 4.37 10.50
C PHE A 614 22.58 2.90 10.32
N VAL A 615 21.29 2.56 10.23
CA VAL A 615 20.84 1.16 10.07
C VAL A 615 21.42 0.48 8.82
N PRO A 616 21.48 1.11 7.63
CA PRO A 616 22.10 0.50 6.45
C PRO A 616 23.60 0.26 6.58
N LYS A 617 24.33 1.16 7.27
CA LYS A 617 25.75 0.95 7.58
C LYS A 617 25.95 -0.21 8.55
N LEU A 618 25.09 -0.32 9.57
CA LEU A 618 25.10 -1.44 10.52
C LEU A 618 24.89 -2.78 9.81
N LEU A 619 23.88 -2.87 8.93
CA LEU A 619 23.60 -4.06 8.11
C LEU A 619 24.79 -4.46 7.22
N GLN A 620 25.46 -3.48 6.61
CA GLN A 620 26.64 -3.74 5.79
C GLN A 620 27.78 -4.35 6.64
N HIS A 621 27.96 -3.91 7.88
CA HIS A 621 29.00 -4.43 8.77
C HIS A 621 28.65 -5.82 9.33
N SER A 622 27.40 -6.07 9.74
CA SER A 622 27.01 -7.41 10.22
C SER A 622 27.11 -8.46 9.13
N THR A 623 26.69 -8.14 7.90
CA THR A 623 26.81 -9.05 6.75
C THR A 623 28.27 -9.46 6.48
N LEU A 624 29.22 -8.52 6.58
CA LEU A 624 30.65 -8.80 6.43
C LEU A 624 31.21 -9.69 7.56
N ILE A 625 30.72 -9.52 8.80
CA ILE A 625 31.09 -10.36 9.94
C ILE A 625 30.56 -11.79 9.77
N VAL A 626 29.29 -11.94 9.36
CA VAL A 626 28.66 -13.25 9.13
C VAL A 626 29.27 -14.00 7.94
N GLN A 627 29.65 -13.30 6.87
CA GLN A 627 30.40 -13.91 5.77
C GLN A 627 31.77 -14.40 6.26
N ARG A 628 32.51 -13.55 6.98
CA ARG A 628 33.82 -13.92 7.51
C ARG A 628 33.77 -15.09 8.50
N SER A 629 32.74 -15.18 9.35
CA SER A 629 32.59 -16.29 10.29
C SER A 629 32.21 -17.61 9.61
N ARG A 630 31.54 -17.58 8.44
CA ARG A 630 31.30 -18.78 7.63
C ARG A 630 32.56 -19.29 6.91
N ASP A 631 33.47 -18.39 6.56
CA ASP A 631 34.72 -18.73 5.87
C ASP A 631 35.83 -19.20 6.85
N GLU A 632 35.80 -18.76 8.11
CA GLU A 632 36.76 -19.13 9.16
C GLU A 632 36.19 -20.18 10.15
N LEU A 633 36.26 -21.47 9.79
CA LEU A 633 35.99 -22.58 10.73
C LEU A 633 36.82 -22.42 12.02
N THR A 634 36.17 -22.56 13.18
CA THR A 634 36.85 -22.56 14.50
C THR A 634 37.76 -23.78 14.67
N GLU A 635 38.74 -23.74 15.59
CA GLU A 635 39.64 -24.87 15.79
C GLU A 635 38.92 -26.14 16.27
N ASP A 636 37.87 -26.03 17.09
CA ASP A 636 37.07 -27.18 17.51
C ASP A 636 36.29 -27.79 16.32
N GLU A 637 35.73 -26.97 15.43
CA GLU A 637 35.07 -27.44 14.20
C GLU A 637 36.07 -28.07 13.22
N ARG A 638 37.30 -27.54 13.11
CA ARG A 638 38.39 -28.16 12.35
C ARG A 638 38.74 -29.54 12.93
N LEU A 639 38.81 -29.65 14.27
CA LEU A 639 39.07 -30.91 14.96
C LEU A 639 37.96 -31.93 14.72
N GLN A 640 36.69 -31.52 14.80
CA GLN A 640 35.52 -32.35 14.53
C GLN A 640 35.46 -32.78 13.06
N LEU A 641 35.69 -31.87 12.10
CA LEU A 641 35.72 -32.20 10.68
C LEU A 641 36.87 -33.17 10.34
N ALA A 642 38.03 -33.03 10.99
CA ALA A 642 39.15 -33.97 10.89
C ALA A 642 38.84 -35.32 11.56
N ALA A 643 38.07 -35.37 12.65
CA ALA A 643 37.56 -36.61 13.23
C ALA A 643 36.55 -37.30 12.31
N PHE A 644 35.60 -36.56 11.75
CA PHE A 644 34.58 -37.08 10.82
C PHE A 644 35.21 -37.64 9.55
N LYS A 645 36.18 -36.94 8.95
CA LYS A 645 36.96 -37.45 7.80
C LYS A 645 37.70 -38.75 8.14
N ARG A 646 38.29 -38.88 9.34
CA ARG A 646 38.96 -40.12 9.78
C ARG A 646 37.96 -41.27 9.98
N ALA A 647 36.80 -41.01 10.59
CA ALA A 647 35.73 -42.00 10.74
C ALA A 647 35.18 -42.47 9.38
N TRP A 648 34.99 -41.53 8.44
CA TRP A 648 34.57 -41.82 7.06
C TRP A 648 35.57 -42.73 6.33
N TRP A 649 36.87 -42.43 6.40
CA TRP A 649 37.91 -43.30 5.84
C TRP A 649 37.93 -44.68 6.50
N ALA A 650 37.81 -44.77 7.83
CA ALA A 650 37.74 -46.04 8.54
C ALA A 650 36.53 -46.90 8.11
N LEU A 651 35.37 -46.28 7.88
CA LEU A 651 34.18 -46.94 7.36
C LEU A 651 34.42 -47.52 5.95
N TRP A 652 35.04 -46.76 5.04
CA TRP A 652 35.35 -47.25 3.70
C TRP A 652 36.40 -48.36 3.69
N VAL A 653 37.40 -48.32 4.59
CA VAL A 653 38.36 -49.42 4.80
C VAL A 653 37.65 -50.68 5.32
N LEU A 654 36.70 -50.54 6.25
CA LEU A 654 35.89 -51.66 6.74
C LEU A 654 35.03 -52.28 5.62
N VAL A 655 34.36 -51.46 4.82
CA VAL A 655 33.55 -51.91 3.66
C VAL A 655 34.43 -52.64 2.64
N ALA A 656 35.62 -52.11 2.32
CA ALA A 656 36.57 -52.78 1.43
C ALA A 656 37.08 -54.11 2.01
N GLY A 657 37.35 -54.17 3.33
CA GLY A 657 37.74 -55.40 4.02
C GLY A 657 36.65 -56.48 4.00
N ILE A 658 35.39 -56.10 4.26
CA ILE A 658 34.23 -57.01 4.17
C ILE A 658 34.05 -57.49 2.73
N ALA A 659 34.15 -56.60 1.74
CA ALA A 659 34.06 -56.97 0.34
C ALA A 659 35.17 -57.96 -0.07
N PHE A 660 36.41 -57.73 0.36
CA PHE A 660 37.52 -58.66 0.13
C PHE A 660 37.27 -60.03 0.78
N LEU A 661 36.76 -60.07 2.01
CA LEU A 661 36.38 -61.31 2.70
C LEU A 661 35.27 -62.07 1.98
N LEU A 662 34.22 -61.39 1.51
CA LEU A 662 33.15 -62.00 0.72
C LEU A 662 33.68 -62.53 -0.62
N TRP A 663 34.55 -61.78 -1.30
CA TRP A 663 35.18 -62.22 -2.55
C TRP A 663 36.11 -63.43 -2.34
N THR A 664 36.91 -63.48 -1.27
CA THR A 664 37.73 -64.67 -0.98
C THR A 664 36.87 -65.88 -0.64
N ILE A 665 35.78 -65.72 0.12
CA ILE A 665 34.81 -66.79 0.37
C ILE A 665 34.17 -67.29 -0.94
N ILE A 666 33.72 -66.40 -1.82
CA ILE A 666 33.16 -66.74 -3.13
C ILE A 666 34.19 -67.49 -3.98
N ILE A 667 35.44 -67.01 -4.04
CA ILE A 667 36.54 -67.66 -4.77
C ILE A 667 36.82 -69.06 -4.19
N CYS A 668 36.85 -69.23 -2.86
CA CYS A 668 37.01 -70.53 -2.23
C CYS A 668 35.87 -71.50 -2.54
N ILE A 669 34.61 -71.03 -2.53
CA ILE A 669 33.44 -71.84 -2.90
C ILE A 669 33.49 -72.26 -4.38
N ILE A 670 33.90 -71.35 -5.28
CA ILE A 670 34.09 -71.66 -6.70
C ILE A 670 35.23 -72.67 -6.87
N ALA A 671 36.37 -72.48 -6.18
CA ALA A 671 37.50 -73.42 -6.22
C ALA A 671 37.12 -74.82 -5.71
N GLN A 672 36.35 -74.92 -4.62
CA GLN A 672 35.79 -76.19 -4.15
C GLN A 672 34.90 -76.85 -5.21
N LYS A 673 33.97 -76.10 -5.82
CA LYS A 673 33.11 -76.62 -6.89
C LYS A 673 33.86 -77.02 -8.15
N CYS A 674 34.99 -76.38 -8.45
CA CYS A 674 35.88 -76.79 -9.55
C CYS A 674 36.71 -78.02 -9.20
N LEU A 675 37.04 -78.26 -7.93
CA LEU A 675 37.71 -79.48 -7.47
C LEU A 675 36.77 -80.70 -7.43
N ASP A 676 35.48 -80.52 -7.15
CA ASP A 676 34.46 -81.59 -7.22
C ASP A 676 34.07 -82.00 -8.66
N ALA A 677 34.62 -81.33 -9.68
CA ALA A 677 34.14 -81.42 -11.07
C ALA A 677 35.03 -82.20 -12.06
N HIS A 678 35.77 -83.22 -11.62
CA HIS A 678 36.24 -84.36 -12.44
C HIS A 678 36.60 -85.51 -11.46
N SER A 679 36.04 -86.72 -11.52
CA SER A 679 35.72 -87.51 -12.70
C SER A 679 34.52 -88.47 -12.54
N LYS A 680 33.57 -88.41 -13.49
CA LYS A 680 32.82 -89.60 -13.94
C LYS A 680 32.87 -89.67 -15.47
N HIS A 681 33.89 -90.33 -16.00
CA HIS A 681 33.82 -90.81 -17.37
C HIS A 681 32.85 -91.98 -17.45
N TYR A 682 31.83 -91.86 -18.31
CA TYR A 682 31.08 -93.01 -18.78
C TYR A 682 31.98 -93.88 -19.65
N LYS A 683 32.08 -95.18 -19.33
CA LYS A 683 32.05 -96.36 -20.24
C LYS A 683 32.61 -97.61 -19.56
N ASN A 684 31.73 -98.39 -18.95
CA ASN A 684 31.74 -99.85 -19.09
C ASN A 684 30.56 -100.16 -20.05
N VAL A 685 30.69 -100.96 -21.14
CA VAL A 685 31.12 -102.38 -21.20
C VAL A 685 30.05 -103.22 -20.49
N ILE A 686 29.43 -104.23 -21.11
CA ILE A 686 30.05 -105.46 -21.66
C ILE A 686 29.51 -105.85 -23.06
N VAL A 687 30.37 -106.49 -23.84
CA VAL A 687 30.08 -107.35 -25.01
C VAL A 687 30.72 -108.71 -24.73
N ALA A 688 30.04 -109.82 -25.09
CA ALA A 688 30.57 -111.21 -25.20
C ALA A 688 31.05 -111.91 -23.89
N GLU A 689 31.03 -113.24 -23.67
CA GLU A 689 30.43 -114.47 -24.27
C GLU A 689 30.79 -115.65 -23.28
N ASP A 690 30.26 -116.88 -23.26
CA ASP A 690 29.27 -117.63 -24.07
C ASP A 690 28.68 -118.82 -23.24
N VAL A 691 27.37 -119.13 -23.35
CA VAL A 691 26.71 -120.48 -23.19
C VAL A 691 25.39 -120.47 -23.98
#